data_AF-A0A508TXI4-F1
#
_entry.id   AF-A0A508TXI4-F1
#
_cell.length_a   1.000
_cell.length_b   1.000
_cell.length_c   1.000
_cell.angle_alpha   90.00
_cell.angle_beta   90.00
_cell.angle_gamma   90.00
#
_symmetry.space_group_name_H-M   'P 1'
#
loop_
_entity.id
_entity.type
_entity.pdbx_description
1 polymer ?
#
loop_
_entity_poly.entity_id
_entity_poly.type
_entity_poly.pdbx_seq_one_letter_code
_entity_poly.pdbx_strand_id
1 'polypeptide(L)'
;MPPSTTVAAKAAAPAAAPPASRAHSPERSEYDALSMLDLLDAREQYHVHLMRHPKVLATAIGYYRIRKEGVAPDGPRNLGNSEVRSNSWPAVLVFVDDWIAATEFGSGRRYNADEAVPKTLYLPDGRRVPVCVIEAPKDPVSPEAPAVKRHPLNNIGSGNPVFVDVQNRNHFATVACLVTDGHKAYALTNRHVTGETGEVLSSQLGGRAQPIGTSSQHQATRVPFTDVYPSWPGKSVYVNMDAGLIDIKDVNAWTAKLQDGSVMGPMVDLSSANFPMALLGRIVRGYGAASSQWISGEIQALFYRYKSKGGFEYISDFFIGPRTPTKEAPTPPPFVTVPGDSGTLWLLEPSEGASRVDSLGSSDKPRPLALQWGANRLYSALSQQPHAYALATCLSTICDRLDVDVVRDWNLDQPDTWGAVGHFAIAGRVSGALSEAVPKLKELMDNNAAIISHDDGTILKSDFKKMGDLDFIPMADVPDFFWKHGHQGHTRHFEGPNHFADMDQVRDEDGVDLLTLCKDAKNIDPKVWNEFYSSVEDLLEQKPITMEHRGLLPFRVWQIFDKMVEFVQNDEMANFVCAAGVLTHYIGDSCQPLHISYLHDGDPKKATSHTVHHRDGTTDVKRVPLGQGLHSAYEDGMVNAHRKDILTALRKTPAVEAPERIGSGFDAAKATIDLMRKTFEALPPADMLRDYLAAIKNHKDTKAMFWDKYGAGTITAMQDGTHLLAVLWESAWVAGGGESKDRDTSALEPQQAMDICASANFLPSRSIADIGELLSDKPAKPKKSKKK
;
A
#
# COMPACT_ATOMS: atom_id res chain seq x y z
N MET A 1 17.51 36.54 -94.97
CA MET A 1 18.19 35.55 -95.85
C MET A 1 19.07 34.65 -94.99
N PRO A 2 19.27 33.38 -95.39
CA PRO A 2 19.25 32.15 -94.56
C PRO A 2 20.68 31.72 -94.09
N PRO A 3 20.98 30.44 -93.77
CA PRO A 3 20.60 29.63 -92.59
C PRO A 3 21.80 28.89 -91.90
N SER A 4 21.49 28.09 -90.86
CA SER A 4 22.02 26.75 -90.54
C SER A 4 23.49 26.55 -90.10
N THR A 5 23.72 26.04 -88.88
CA THR A 5 24.03 24.60 -88.65
C THR A 5 24.30 24.32 -87.16
N THR A 6 23.75 23.21 -86.70
CA THR A 6 23.85 22.56 -85.37
C THR A 6 25.23 21.96 -85.08
N VAL A 7 25.75 22.09 -83.85
CA VAL A 7 26.54 21.04 -83.15
C VAL A 7 26.31 21.15 -81.63
N ALA A 8 26.08 20.00 -81.00
CA ALA A 8 25.79 19.80 -79.58
C ALA A 8 26.93 20.21 -78.63
N ALA A 9 26.60 20.89 -77.53
CA ALA A 9 27.52 21.27 -76.46
C ALA A 9 27.45 20.28 -75.28
N LYS A 10 28.62 19.71 -74.97
CA LYS A 10 28.93 18.90 -73.78
C LYS A 10 28.82 19.76 -72.52
N ALA A 11 27.94 19.40 -71.58
CA ALA A 11 27.84 20.08 -70.29
C ALA A 11 28.91 19.58 -69.30
N ALA A 12 29.60 20.54 -68.69
CA ALA A 12 30.68 20.35 -67.73
C ALA A 12 30.17 19.91 -66.34
N ALA A 13 30.99 19.12 -65.65
CA ALA A 13 30.70 18.55 -64.34
C ALA A 13 30.62 19.61 -63.22
N PRO A 14 29.65 19.52 -62.29
CA PRO A 14 29.60 20.38 -61.12
C PRO A 14 30.49 19.87 -59.98
N ALA A 15 31.04 20.83 -59.24
CA ALA A 15 32.02 20.68 -58.17
C ALA A 15 31.56 19.82 -56.97
N ALA A 16 32.52 19.12 -56.37
CA ALA A 16 32.34 18.21 -55.24
C ALA A 16 31.87 18.93 -53.96
N ALA A 17 30.82 18.39 -53.35
CA ALA A 17 30.39 18.71 -51.99
C ALA A 17 31.36 18.10 -50.95
N PRO A 18 31.56 18.75 -49.79
CA PRO A 18 32.44 18.22 -48.74
C PRO A 18 31.89 16.90 -48.17
N PRO A 19 32.75 15.94 -47.79
CA PRO A 19 32.31 14.65 -47.28
C PRO A 19 31.58 14.82 -45.95
N ALA A 20 30.33 14.39 -45.91
CA ALA A 20 29.56 14.24 -44.69
C ALA A 20 30.32 13.30 -43.73
N SER A 21 30.61 13.76 -42.52
CA SER A 21 31.20 12.95 -41.47
C SER A 21 30.26 11.77 -41.15
N ARG A 22 30.65 10.56 -41.55
CA ARG A 22 30.03 9.32 -41.09
C ARG A 22 30.34 9.13 -39.59
N ALA A 23 29.47 9.64 -38.74
CA ALA A 23 29.33 9.09 -37.39
C ALA A 23 28.93 7.61 -37.56
N HIS A 24 29.84 6.69 -37.25
CA HIS A 24 29.56 5.25 -37.24
C HIS A 24 28.49 4.97 -36.17
N SER A 25 27.27 4.64 -36.59
CA SER A 25 26.37 3.85 -35.75
C SER A 25 26.98 2.45 -35.61
N PRO A 26 27.10 1.88 -34.39
CA PRO A 26 27.64 0.54 -34.23
C PRO A 26 26.75 -0.47 -34.98
N GLU A 27 27.34 -1.34 -35.79
CA GLU A 27 26.65 -2.43 -36.48
C GLU A 27 25.89 -3.28 -35.45
N ARG A 28 24.57 -3.48 -35.66
CA ARG A 28 23.76 -4.38 -34.83
C ARG A 28 24.29 -5.82 -34.95
N SER A 29 24.44 -6.50 -33.82
CA SER A 29 24.90 -7.89 -33.77
C SER A 29 23.79 -8.83 -34.28
N GLU A 30 24.15 -9.93 -34.94
CA GLU A 30 23.18 -10.96 -35.37
C GLU A 30 22.37 -11.55 -34.18
N TYR A 31 22.88 -11.38 -32.96
CA TYR A 31 22.29 -11.89 -31.72
C TYR A 31 21.33 -10.90 -31.04
N ASP A 32 21.19 -9.66 -31.52
CA ASP A 32 20.36 -8.61 -30.88
C ASP A 32 18.86 -8.97 -30.85
N ALA A 33 18.43 -9.92 -31.69
CA ALA A 33 17.03 -10.37 -31.77
C ALA A 33 16.68 -11.49 -30.77
N LEU A 34 17.66 -12.04 -30.03
CA LEU A 34 17.42 -13.12 -29.08
C LEU A 34 16.61 -12.62 -27.87
N SER A 35 15.58 -13.38 -27.51
CA SER A 35 14.70 -13.16 -26.38
C SER A 35 15.13 -13.97 -25.15
N MET A 36 14.51 -13.69 -23.99
CA MET A 36 14.68 -14.49 -22.77
C MET A 36 14.38 -15.97 -23.01
N LEU A 37 13.33 -16.25 -23.77
CA LEU A 37 12.88 -17.61 -24.08
C LEU A 37 13.93 -18.36 -24.89
N ASP A 38 14.57 -17.71 -25.86
CA ASP A 38 15.64 -18.33 -26.66
C ASP A 38 16.83 -18.77 -25.79
N LEU A 39 17.18 -17.96 -24.79
CA LEU A 39 18.27 -18.27 -23.87
C LEU A 39 17.91 -19.40 -22.89
N LEU A 40 16.65 -19.43 -22.43
CA LEU A 40 16.12 -20.50 -21.57
C LEU A 40 16.04 -21.83 -22.34
N ASP A 41 15.56 -21.82 -23.58
CA ASP A 41 15.51 -23.00 -24.47
C ASP A 41 16.91 -23.58 -24.68
N ALA A 42 17.88 -22.71 -24.99
CA ALA A 42 19.25 -23.14 -25.20
C ALA A 42 19.87 -23.74 -23.94
N ARG A 43 19.59 -23.14 -22.77
CA ARG A 43 20.06 -23.68 -21.50
C ARG A 43 19.42 -25.03 -21.18
N GLU A 44 18.11 -25.20 -21.39
CA GLU A 44 17.42 -26.47 -21.17
C GLU A 44 17.98 -27.57 -22.08
N GLN A 45 18.13 -27.29 -23.37
CA GLN A 45 18.63 -28.27 -24.33
C GLN A 45 20.08 -28.71 -24.03
N TYR A 46 20.92 -27.78 -23.58
CA TYR A 46 22.32 -28.05 -23.25
C TYR A 46 22.54 -28.33 -21.76
N HIS A 47 21.47 -28.46 -20.98
CA HIS A 47 21.50 -28.62 -19.52
C HIS A 47 22.45 -29.75 -19.08
N VAL A 48 22.26 -30.96 -19.62
CA VAL A 48 23.07 -32.13 -19.23
C VAL A 48 24.53 -31.94 -19.60
N HIS A 49 24.81 -31.32 -20.75
CA HIS A 49 26.17 -31.08 -21.22
C HIS A 49 26.89 -30.06 -20.30
N LEU A 50 26.27 -28.90 -20.06
CA LEU A 50 26.83 -27.85 -19.21
C LEU A 50 26.91 -28.25 -17.72
N MET A 51 26.02 -29.12 -17.24
CA MET A 51 26.08 -29.66 -15.88
C MET A 51 27.20 -30.68 -15.66
N ARG A 52 27.51 -31.49 -16.67
CA ARG A 52 28.55 -32.53 -16.59
C ARG A 52 29.95 -32.01 -16.91
N HIS A 53 30.03 -30.80 -17.44
CA HIS A 53 31.30 -30.20 -17.81
C HIS A 53 32.19 -29.99 -16.56
N PRO A 54 33.39 -30.59 -16.48
CA PRO A 54 34.16 -30.71 -15.23
C PRO A 54 34.50 -29.38 -14.54
N LYS A 55 34.59 -28.32 -15.34
CA LYS A 55 35.04 -26.98 -14.94
C LYS A 55 33.92 -25.96 -14.82
N VAL A 56 32.68 -26.32 -15.16
CA VAL A 56 31.55 -25.37 -15.12
C VAL A 56 30.93 -25.36 -13.73
N LEU A 57 31.07 -24.24 -13.04
CA LEU A 57 30.54 -24.00 -11.69
C LEU A 57 29.07 -23.61 -11.72
N ALA A 58 28.71 -22.70 -12.62
CA ALA A 58 27.38 -22.11 -12.70
C ALA A 58 27.01 -21.73 -14.13
N THR A 59 25.71 -21.59 -14.37
CA THR A 59 25.15 -21.04 -15.59
C THR A 59 24.15 -19.94 -15.22
N ALA A 60 24.00 -18.93 -16.07
CA ALA A 60 22.98 -17.90 -15.92
C ALA A 60 22.59 -17.34 -17.29
N ILE A 61 21.62 -16.46 -17.30
CA ILE A 61 21.17 -15.75 -18.51
C ILE A 61 21.48 -14.26 -18.33
N GLY A 62 22.02 -13.63 -19.37
CA GLY A 62 22.43 -12.23 -19.28
C GLY A 62 22.84 -11.64 -20.62
N TYR A 63 23.55 -10.51 -20.55
CA TYR A 63 24.24 -9.94 -21.69
C TYR A 63 25.70 -10.39 -21.73
N TYR A 64 26.22 -10.59 -22.94
CA TYR A 64 27.62 -10.89 -23.18
C TYR A 64 28.50 -9.78 -22.62
N ARG A 65 29.45 -10.16 -21.74
CA ARG A 65 30.34 -9.19 -21.10
C ARG A 65 31.54 -8.90 -21.97
N ILE A 66 31.72 -7.63 -22.31
CA ILE A 66 32.83 -7.13 -23.11
C ILE A 66 33.98 -6.81 -22.16
N ARG A 67 35.19 -7.26 -22.51
CA ARG A 67 36.39 -6.99 -21.71
C ARG A 67 36.69 -5.49 -21.67
N LYS A 68 37.13 -5.00 -20.52
CA LYS A 68 37.58 -3.62 -20.35
C LYS A 68 38.85 -3.37 -21.16
N GLU A 69 39.12 -2.10 -21.42
CA GLU A 69 40.34 -1.68 -22.13
C GLU A 69 41.60 -2.15 -21.36
N GLY A 70 42.61 -2.62 -22.09
CA GLY A 70 43.84 -3.17 -21.51
C GLY A 70 43.81 -4.66 -21.14
N VAL A 71 42.66 -5.34 -21.27
CA VAL A 71 42.56 -6.79 -21.08
C VAL A 71 42.73 -7.52 -22.42
N ALA A 72 43.58 -8.55 -22.47
CA ALA A 72 43.86 -9.32 -23.68
C ALA A 72 42.57 -9.95 -24.30
N PRO A 73 42.37 -9.90 -25.63
CA PRO A 73 41.17 -10.45 -26.29
C PRO A 73 40.95 -11.96 -26.07
N ASP A 74 42.02 -12.72 -25.86
CA ASP A 74 42.07 -14.16 -25.61
C ASP A 74 42.32 -14.53 -24.15
N GLY A 75 42.64 -13.53 -23.31
CA GLY A 75 42.90 -13.71 -21.89
C GLY A 75 41.63 -13.97 -21.04
N PRO A 76 41.80 -14.34 -19.76
CA PRO A 76 40.69 -14.63 -18.86
C PRO A 76 39.67 -13.50 -18.78
N ARG A 77 38.38 -13.85 -18.90
CA ARG A 77 37.26 -12.92 -18.67
C ARG A 77 36.67 -13.21 -17.30
N ASN A 78 36.58 -12.21 -16.44
CA ASN A 78 35.94 -12.30 -15.13
C ASN A 78 35.01 -11.08 -14.90
N LEU A 79 34.27 -11.09 -13.79
CA LEU A 79 33.29 -10.03 -13.49
C LEU A 79 33.93 -8.65 -13.22
N GLY A 80 35.19 -8.60 -12.76
CA GLY A 80 35.89 -7.34 -12.49
C GLY A 80 36.50 -6.69 -13.73
N ASN A 81 36.93 -7.51 -14.70
CA ASN A 81 37.64 -7.09 -15.91
C ASN A 81 36.76 -7.02 -17.17
N SER A 82 35.45 -7.23 -17.02
CA SER A 82 34.47 -7.15 -18.11
C SER A 82 33.19 -6.47 -17.65
N GLU A 83 32.45 -5.91 -18.60
CA GLU A 83 31.23 -5.13 -18.35
C GLU A 83 30.21 -5.32 -19.47
N VAL A 84 28.96 -4.97 -19.20
CA VAL A 84 27.90 -4.89 -20.20
C VAL A 84 27.93 -3.48 -20.82
N ARG A 85 27.83 -3.39 -22.15
CA ARG A 85 27.82 -2.13 -22.89
C ARG A 85 26.60 -2.05 -23.80
N SER A 86 26.38 -0.90 -24.42
CA SER A 86 25.31 -0.69 -25.40
C SER A 86 25.39 -1.61 -26.63
N ASN A 87 26.56 -2.20 -26.90
CA ASN A 87 26.78 -3.19 -27.96
C ASN A 87 26.95 -4.62 -27.44
N SER A 88 26.61 -4.89 -26.17
CA SER A 88 26.49 -6.25 -25.65
C SER A 88 25.20 -6.90 -26.16
N TRP A 89 25.21 -8.22 -26.34
CA TRP A 89 24.08 -8.98 -26.86
C TRP A 89 23.63 -10.10 -25.90
N PRO A 90 22.39 -10.59 -25.98
CA PRO A 90 21.86 -11.68 -25.15
C PRO A 90 22.73 -12.95 -25.23
N ALA A 91 23.05 -13.57 -24.10
CA ALA A 91 23.92 -14.75 -24.03
C ALA A 91 23.63 -15.66 -22.81
N VAL A 92 23.98 -16.94 -22.95
CA VAL A 92 24.11 -17.84 -21.78
C VAL A 92 25.47 -17.59 -21.14
N LEU A 93 25.46 -17.20 -19.87
CA LEU A 93 26.67 -17.00 -19.09
C LEU A 93 27.11 -18.34 -18.49
N VAL A 94 28.37 -18.72 -18.69
CA VAL A 94 28.95 -19.97 -18.16
C VAL A 94 30.12 -19.62 -17.27
N PHE A 95 29.98 -19.90 -15.98
CA PHE A 95 31.00 -19.61 -14.97
C PHE A 95 31.90 -20.82 -14.78
N VAL A 96 33.22 -20.62 -14.84
CA VAL A 96 34.23 -21.66 -14.69
C VAL A 96 35.13 -21.41 -13.48
N ASP A 97 35.65 -22.49 -12.88
CA ASP A 97 36.61 -22.43 -11.78
C ASP A 97 38.00 -21.95 -12.21
N ASP A 98 38.38 -22.25 -13.45
CA ASP A 98 39.71 -21.99 -14.01
C ASP A 98 39.60 -21.66 -15.51
N TRP A 99 40.34 -20.65 -15.97
CA TRP A 99 40.39 -20.28 -17.39
C TRP A 99 41.45 -21.09 -18.14
N ILE A 100 41.00 -21.97 -19.03
CA ILE A 100 41.88 -22.74 -19.91
C ILE A 100 42.02 -22.04 -21.27
N ALA A 101 43.25 -21.81 -21.70
CA ALA A 101 43.51 -21.17 -22.99
C ALA A 101 43.05 -22.06 -24.15
N ALA A 102 42.51 -21.45 -25.22
CA ALA A 102 42.00 -22.18 -26.39
C ALA A 102 43.06 -23.10 -27.03
N THR A 103 44.35 -22.79 -26.89
CA THR A 103 45.49 -23.57 -27.39
C THR A 103 45.75 -24.87 -26.63
N GLU A 104 45.13 -25.06 -25.46
CA GLU A 104 45.28 -26.27 -24.62
C GLU A 104 44.25 -27.36 -24.94
N PHE A 105 43.30 -27.08 -25.83
CA PHE A 105 42.28 -28.04 -26.28
C PHE A 105 42.64 -28.65 -27.65
N GLY A 106 42.41 -29.95 -27.82
CA GLY A 106 42.53 -30.65 -29.12
C GLY A 106 43.31 -31.97 -29.06
N SER A 107 43.41 -32.65 -30.21
CA SER A 107 44.13 -33.93 -30.29
C SER A 107 45.62 -33.75 -29.92
N GLY A 108 46.09 -34.54 -28.95
CA GLY A 108 47.46 -34.46 -28.43
C GLY A 108 47.74 -33.28 -27.50
N ARG A 109 46.70 -32.56 -27.04
CA ARG A 109 46.81 -31.48 -26.04
C ARG A 109 46.44 -31.96 -24.64
N ARG A 110 46.51 -31.05 -23.66
CA ARG A 110 46.21 -31.33 -22.26
C ARG A 110 44.74 -31.66 -22.03
N TYR A 111 43.84 -31.06 -22.81
CA TYR A 111 42.40 -31.26 -22.75
C TYR A 111 41.84 -31.65 -24.12
N ASN A 112 40.81 -32.50 -24.15
CA ASN A 112 40.15 -32.88 -25.39
C ASN A 112 39.25 -31.75 -25.91
N ALA A 113 38.97 -31.73 -27.22
CA ALA A 113 38.18 -30.66 -27.84
C ALA A 113 36.72 -30.61 -27.33
N ASP A 114 36.16 -31.74 -26.89
CA ASP A 114 34.82 -31.88 -26.31
C ASP A 114 34.74 -31.41 -24.84
N GLU A 115 35.89 -31.19 -24.19
CA GLU A 115 36.00 -30.56 -22.87
C GLU A 115 36.08 -29.03 -22.94
N ALA A 116 35.99 -28.45 -24.14
CA ALA A 116 35.89 -27.00 -24.32
C ALA A 116 34.43 -26.56 -24.20
N VAL A 117 34.16 -25.54 -23.37
CA VAL A 117 32.84 -24.92 -23.32
C VAL A 117 32.53 -24.32 -24.71
N PRO A 118 31.42 -24.73 -25.36
CA PRO A 118 31.07 -24.22 -26.68
C PRO A 118 30.91 -22.70 -26.67
N LYS A 119 31.40 -22.01 -27.70
CA LYS A 119 31.20 -20.56 -27.86
C LYS A 119 29.78 -20.19 -28.29
N THR A 120 29.06 -21.14 -28.86
CA THR A 120 27.69 -20.99 -29.37
C THR A 120 26.94 -22.30 -29.17
N LEU A 121 25.70 -22.22 -28.70
CA LEU A 121 24.74 -23.31 -28.60
C LEU A 121 23.83 -23.29 -29.83
N TYR A 122 23.62 -24.45 -30.45
CA TYR A 122 22.85 -24.60 -31.68
C TYR A 122 21.55 -25.37 -31.38
N LEU A 123 20.41 -24.73 -31.61
CA LEU A 123 19.10 -25.36 -31.41
C LEU A 123 18.64 -26.10 -32.69
N PRO A 124 17.73 -27.09 -32.59
CA PRO A 124 17.32 -27.92 -33.72
C PRO A 124 16.59 -27.13 -34.81
N ASP A 125 16.01 -25.98 -34.44
CA ASP A 125 15.35 -25.04 -35.34
C ASP A 125 16.32 -24.05 -36.02
N GLY A 126 17.63 -24.20 -35.78
CA GLY A 126 18.67 -23.37 -36.38
C GLY A 126 18.99 -22.08 -35.60
N ARG A 127 18.30 -21.78 -34.49
CA ARG A 127 18.68 -20.66 -33.60
C ARG A 127 20.09 -20.87 -33.05
N ARG A 128 20.85 -19.78 -32.99
CA ARG A 128 22.25 -19.75 -32.50
C ARG A 128 22.32 -18.86 -31.27
N VAL A 129 22.65 -19.44 -30.12
CA VAL A 129 22.72 -18.73 -28.83
C VAL A 129 24.17 -18.61 -28.37
N PRO A 130 24.72 -17.40 -28.19
CA PRO A 130 26.12 -17.23 -27.83
C PRO A 130 26.36 -17.55 -26.34
N VAL A 131 27.57 -18.04 -26.05
CA VAL A 131 28.02 -18.37 -24.70
C VAL A 131 29.10 -17.38 -24.25
N CYS A 132 28.87 -16.74 -23.11
CA CYS A 132 29.84 -15.89 -22.44
C CYS A 132 30.52 -16.67 -21.30
N VAL A 133 31.71 -17.21 -21.56
CA VAL A 133 32.53 -17.87 -20.53
C VAL A 133 33.11 -16.80 -19.58
N ILE A 134 32.98 -17.03 -18.28
CA ILE A 134 33.42 -16.14 -17.20
C ILE A 134 34.17 -16.97 -16.16
N GLU A 135 35.43 -16.66 -15.92
CA GLU A 135 36.19 -17.20 -14.79
C GLU A 135 35.70 -16.56 -13.49
N ALA A 136 35.26 -17.42 -12.56
CA ALA A 136 34.74 -17.01 -11.26
C ALA A 136 34.91 -18.14 -10.23
N PRO A 137 36.14 -18.41 -9.75
CA PRO A 137 36.37 -19.40 -8.71
C PRO A 137 35.58 -19.02 -7.45
N LYS A 138 34.92 -20.01 -6.83
CA LYS A 138 34.20 -19.80 -5.57
C LYS A 138 35.19 -19.72 -4.40
N ASP A 139 34.95 -18.77 -3.49
CA ASP A 139 35.63 -18.73 -2.20
C ASP A 139 35.01 -19.77 -1.25
N PRO A 140 35.77 -20.76 -0.77
CA PRO A 140 35.24 -21.80 0.11
C PRO A 140 35.01 -21.30 1.54
N VAL A 141 35.55 -20.13 1.90
CA VAL A 141 35.48 -19.60 3.27
C VAL A 141 34.20 -18.79 3.46
N SER A 142 33.39 -19.20 4.45
CA SER A 142 32.29 -18.37 4.95
C SER A 142 32.81 -17.45 6.05
N PRO A 143 32.69 -16.11 5.93
CA PRO A 143 33.07 -15.19 7.00
C PRO A 143 32.12 -15.34 8.20
N GLU A 144 32.59 -15.02 9.41
CA GLU A 144 31.73 -14.97 10.59
C GLU A 144 30.69 -13.85 10.47
N ALA A 145 29.49 -14.10 11.02
CA ALA A 145 28.45 -13.08 11.10
C ALA A 145 28.89 -11.97 12.08
N PRO A 146 28.77 -10.68 11.70
CA PRO A 146 29.12 -9.58 12.60
C PRO A 146 28.17 -9.50 13.80
N ALA A 147 28.62 -8.86 14.88
CA ALA A 147 27.80 -8.61 16.06
C ALA A 147 26.63 -7.65 15.75
N VAL A 148 25.44 -7.99 16.25
CA VAL A 148 24.20 -7.24 16.02
C VAL A 148 24.27 -5.85 16.69
N LYS A 149 23.92 -4.81 15.93
CA LYS A 149 23.86 -3.41 16.43
C LYS A 149 22.49 -3.11 17.05
N ARG A 150 22.44 -2.11 17.93
CA ARG A 150 21.21 -1.69 18.62
C ARG A 150 20.23 -1.05 17.64
N HIS A 151 19.01 -1.58 17.57
CA HIS A 151 17.88 -0.94 16.91
C HIS A 151 16.94 -0.28 17.94
N PRO A 152 16.22 0.78 17.56
CA PRO A 152 15.21 1.42 18.41
C PRO A 152 14.17 0.42 18.94
N LEU A 153 13.63 0.68 20.12
CA LEU A 153 12.48 -0.05 20.66
C LEU A 153 11.22 0.35 19.87
N ASN A 154 10.39 -0.63 19.47
CA ASN A 154 9.04 -0.45 18.91
C ASN A 154 8.92 0.09 17.46
N ASN A 155 9.77 -0.38 16.53
CA ASN A 155 9.63 -0.04 15.11
C ASN A 155 10.22 -1.16 14.21
N ILE A 156 9.70 -2.37 14.34
CA ILE A 156 10.21 -3.56 13.66
C ILE A 156 9.69 -3.56 12.22
N GLY A 157 10.58 -3.47 11.23
CA GLY A 157 10.18 -3.45 9.83
C GLY A 157 11.28 -3.94 8.92
N SER A 158 11.22 -3.52 7.66
CA SER A 158 12.24 -3.85 6.66
C SER A 158 13.64 -3.52 7.18
N GLY A 159 14.57 -4.46 7.18
CA GLY A 159 15.95 -4.24 7.64
C GLY A 159 16.22 -4.55 9.12
N ASN A 160 15.19 -4.87 9.92
CA ASN A 160 15.38 -5.25 11.32
C ASN A 160 15.93 -6.68 11.47
N PRO A 161 16.72 -6.95 12.53
CA PRO A 161 17.20 -8.29 12.81
C PRO A 161 16.08 -9.23 13.24
N VAL A 162 16.12 -10.47 12.81
CA VAL A 162 15.28 -11.56 13.33
C VAL A 162 16.14 -12.79 13.54
N PHE A 163 15.89 -13.51 14.63
CA PHE A 163 16.68 -14.69 14.95
C PHE A 163 15.94 -15.73 15.79
N VAL A 164 16.46 -16.96 15.75
CA VAL A 164 15.99 -18.11 16.53
C VAL A 164 17.19 -18.93 17.03
N ASP A 165 17.11 -19.42 18.26
CA ASP A 165 18.12 -20.30 18.83
C ASP A 165 17.79 -21.77 18.52
N VAL A 166 18.60 -22.41 17.68
CA VAL A 166 18.46 -23.81 17.26
C VAL A 166 19.76 -24.55 17.53
N GLN A 167 19.70 -25.64 18.29
CA GLN A 167 20.89 -26.47 18.60
C GLN A 167 22.06 -25.68 19.20
N ASN A 168 21.76 -24.74 20.13
CA ASN A 168 22.73 -23.82 20.74
C ASN A 168 23.48 -22.93 19.73
N ARG A 169 22.87 -22.69 18.56
CA ARG A 169 23.34 -21.73 17.57
C ARG A 169 22.23 -20.74 17.27
N ASN A 170 22.60 -19.47 17.19
CA ASN A 170 21.66 -18.43 16.86
C ASN A 170 21.59 -18.27 15.32
N HIS A 171 20.44 -18.59 14.74
CA HIS A 171 20.17 -18.42 13.32
C HIS A 171 19.62 -17.01 13.11
N PHE A 172 20.38 -16.18 12.39
CA PHE A 172 20.10 -14.75 12.25
C PHE A 172 19.80 -14.37 10.80
N ALA A 173 18.80 -13.50 10.61
CA ALA A 173 18.38 -12.94 9.33
C ALA A 173 17.85 -11.51 9.51
N THR A 174 17.36 -10.98 8.41
CA THR A 174 16.75 -9.68 8.23
C THR A 174 15.26 -9.84 7.96
N VAL A 175 14.43 -9.00 8.57
CA VAL A 175 13.01 -8.85 8.20
C VAL A 175 12.95 -8.12 6.85
N ALA A 176 12.26 -8.70 5.87
CA ALA A 176 12.13 -8.12 4.54
C ALA A 176 11.16 -6.95 4.52
N CYS A 177 9.91 -7.23 4.89
CA CYS A 177 8.80 -6.29 4.97
C CYS A 177 7.61 -6.95 5.66
N LEU A 178 6.55 -6.17 5.84
CA LEU A 178 5.25 -6.68 6.24
C LEU A 178 4.43 -7.10 5.02
N VAL A 179 3.69 -8.18 5.17
CA VAL A 179 2.78 -8.73 4.17
C VAL A 179 1.47 -9.13 4.83
N THR A 180 0.37 -9.20 4.09
CA THR A 180 -0.96 -9.54 4.63
C THR A 180 -1.71 -10.47 3.69
N ASP A 181 -2.49 -11.39 4.25
CA ASP A 181 -3.47 -12.22 3.51
C ASP A 181 -4.87 -11.55 3.43
N GLY A 182 -4.96 -10.27 3.83
CA GLY A 182 -6.21 -9.53 3.96
C GLY A 182 -6.90 -9.69 5.33
N HIS A 183 -6.53 -10.68 6.13
CA HIS A 183 -7.04 -10.88 7.49
C HIS A 183 -5.98 -10.63 8.57
N LYS A 184 -4.77 -11.17 8.37
CA LYS A 184 -3.62 -11.08 9.28
C LYS A 184 -2.47 -10.36 8.61
N ALA A 185 -1.63 -9.73 9.44
CA ALA A 185 -0.33 -9.24 9.04
C ALA A 185 0.78 -10.21 9.46
N TYR A 186 1.77 -10.35 8.60
CA TYR A 186 2.94 -11.20 8.80
C TYR A 186 4.20 -10.40 8.52
N ALA A 187 5.31 -10.81 9.14
CA ALA A 187 6.62 -10.38 8.68
C ALA A 187 7.21 -11.44 7.76
N LEU A 188 7.64 -11.01 6.58
CA LEU A 188 8.32 -11.86 5.61
C LEU A 188 9.82 -11.90 5.92
N THR A 189 10.39 -13.10 5.99
CA THR A 189 11.84 -13.34 6.03
C THR A 189 12.16 -14.70 5.39
N ASN A 190 13.36 -15.26 5.59
CA ASN A 190 13.69 -16.56 5.02
C ASN A 190 13.24 -17.75 5.87
N ARG A 191 12.83 -18.82 5.18
CA ARG A 191 12.41 -20.07 5.79
C ARG A 191 13.53 -20.73 6.60
N HIS A 192 14.78 -20.64 6.14
CA HIS A 192 15.92 -21.17 6.90
C HIS A 192 16.17 -20.47 8.25
N VAL A 193 15.48 -19.36 8.53
CA VAL A 193 15.45 -18.72 9.86
C VAL A 193 14.11 -18.89 10.55
N THR A 194 12.99 -18.85 9.84
CA THR A 194 11.69 -19.09 10.50
C THR A 194 11.53 -20.52 11.03
N GLY A 195 12.28 -21.48 10.49
CA GLY A 195 12.25 -22.86 10.97
C GLY A 195 10.89 -23.51 10.76
N GLU A 196 10.58 -24.52 11.58
CA GLU A 196 9.30 -25.22 11.52
C GLU A 196 8.15 -24.35 12.07
N THR A 197 6.92 -24.68 11.68
CA THR A 197 5.72 -23.97 12.14
C THR A 197 5.65 -23.93 13.67
N GLY A 198 5.34 -22.77 14.22
CA GLY A 198 5.18 -22.55 15.67
C GLY A 198 6.48 -22.24 16.42
N GLU A 199 7.65 -22.26 15.76
CA GLU A 199 8.89 -21.78 16.38
C GLU A 199 8.76 -20.31 16.78
N VAL A 200 9.29 -19.93 17.95
CA VAL A 200 9.25 -18.55 18.44
C VAL A 200 10.45 -17.80 17.88
N LEU A 201 10.18 -16.74 17.13
CA LEU A 201 11.23 -15.86 16.60
C LEU A 201 11.39 -14.64 17.50
N SER A 202 12.63 -14.18 17.62
CA SER A 202 13.00 -13.02 18.42
C SER A 202 13.70 -11.95 17.57
N SER A 203 13.69 -10.72 18.07
CA SER A 203 14.50 -9.60 17.56
C SER A 203 15.26 -8.95 18.71
N GLN A 204 16.26 -8.13 18.38
CA GLN A 204 17.01 -7.36 19.37
C GLN A 204 16.45 -5.95 19.47
N LEU A 205 15.65 -5.71 20.52
CA LEU A 205 14.98 -4.43 20.77
C LEU A 205 15.54 -3.80 22.03
N GLY A 206 16.07 -2.58 21.93
CA GLY A 206 16.68 -1.89 23.07
C GLY A 206 17.86 -2.64 23.70
N GLY A 207 18.55 -3.48 22.92
CA GLY A 207 19.66 -4.31 23.38
C GLY A 207 19.26 -5.62 24.08
N ARG A 208 17.97 -5.95 24.15
CA ARG A 208 17.47 -7.24 24.70
C ARG A 208 16.85 -8.09 23.60
N ALA A 209 17.04 -9.40 23.70
CA ALA A 209 16.28 -10.36 22.88
C ALA A 209 14.82 -10.34 23.34
N GLN A 210 13.89 -10.11 22.41
CA GLN A 210 12.46 -10.11 22.68
C GLN A 210 11.74 -10.95 21.62
N PRO A 211 10.76 -11.81 22.01
CA PRO A 211 9.91 -12.51 21.07
C PRO A 211 9.11 -11.52 20.22
N ILE A 212 9.05 -11.74 18.91
CA ILE A 212 8.33 -10.86 17.97
C ILE A 212 7.18 -11.55 17.26
N GLY A 213 7.11 -12.88 17.33
CA GLY A 213 6.06 -13.68 16.70
C GLY A 213 6.43 -15.15 16.64
N THR A 214 5.62 -15.91 15.92
CA THR A 214 5.85 -17.35 15.70
C THR A 214 5.86 -17.69 14.22
N SER A 215 6.63 -18.69 13.84
CA SER A 215 6.69 -19.18 12.46
C SER A 215 5.32 -19.66 11.98
N SER A 216 4.84 -19.13 10.86
CA SER A 216 3.59 -19.53 10.22
C SER A 216 3.74 -20.86 9.49
N GLN A 217 2.61 -21.52 9.26
CA GLN A 217 2.53 -22.69 8.38
C GLN A 217 2.69 -22.34 6.89
N HIS A 218 2.46 -21.07 6.52
CA HIS A 218 2.65 -20.59 5.15
C HIS A 218 4.13 -20.28 4.92
N GLN A 219 4.82 -21.22 4.28
CA GLN A 219 6.26 -21.14 3.96
C GLN A 219 6.54 -21.74 2.58
N ALA A 220 7.61 -21.28 1.94
CA ALA A 220 8.07 -21.79 0.66
C ALA A 220 9.56 -22.15 0.71
N THR A 221 9.90 -23.35 0.25
CA THR A 221 11.30 -23.81 0.16
C THR A 221 11.80 -23.71 -1.28
N ARG A 222 11.73 -24.80 -2.03
CA ARG A 222 12.04 -24.85 -3.46
C ARG A 222 10.81 -25.25 -4.23
N VAL A 223 10.62 -24.66 -5.40
CA VAL A 223 9.46 -24.88 -6.26
C VAL A 223 9.97 -25.24 -7.67
N PRO A 224 9.36 -26.21 -8.37
CA PRO A 224 9.70 -26.47 -9.77
C PRO A 224 9.61 -25.18 -10.60
N PHE A 225 10.59 -24.97 -11.48
CA PHE A 225 10.64 -23.76 -12.32
C PHE A 225 9.40 -23.59 -13.19
N THR A 226 8.87 -24.69 -13.72
CA THR A 226 7.66 -24.69 -14.55
C THR A 226 6.38 -24.41 -13.77
N ASP A 227 6.37 -24.59 -12.45
CA ASP A 227 5.20 -24.22 -11.64
C ASP A 227 5.15 -22.70 -11.45
N VAL A 228 6.32 -22.06 -11.39
CA VAL A 228 6.48 -20.61 -11.27
C VAL A 228 6.35 -19.90 -12.62
N TYR A 229 6.97 -20.47 -13.66
CA TYR A 229 7.04 -19.91 -15.01
C TYR A 229 6.52 -20.92 -16.03
N PRO A 230 5.19 -21.14 -16.11
CA PRO A 230 4.60 -22.27 -16.83
C PRO A 230 4.76 -22.23 -18.35
N SER A 231 4.99 -21.05 -18.94
CA SER A 231 5.20 -20.90 -20.38
C SER A 231 6.66 -21.08 -20.82
N TRP A 232 7.59 -21.33 -19.89
CA TRP A 232 9.02 -21.41 -20.15
C TRP A 232 9.56 -22.84 -19.98
N PRO A 233 10.67 -23.19 -20.66
CA PRO A 233 11.34 -24.48 -20.46
C PRO A 233 12.04 -24.53 -19.10
N GLY A 234 12.43 -25.73 -18.63
CA GLY A 234 13.12 -25.88 -17.34
C GLY A 234 12.61 -27.03 -16.49
N LYS A 235 12.31 -28.19 -17.08
CA LYS A 235 11.69 -29.33 -16.37
C LYS A 235 12.61 -29.92 -15.29
N SER A 236 13.91 -29.68 -15.41
CA SER A 236 14.94 -30.12 -14.47
C SER A 236 15.50 -28.96 -13.63
N VAL A 237 14.71 -27.91 -13.40
CA VAL A 237 15.12 -26.71 -12.67
C VAL A 237 14.20 -26.44 -11.48
N TYR A 238 14.79 -26.06 -10.34
CA TYR A 238 14.09 -25.57 -9.16
C TYR A 238 14.45 -24.11 -8.87
N VAL A 239 13.45 -23.29 -8.58
CA VAL A 239 13.62 -21.97 -7.99
C VAL A 239 13.69 -22.12 -6.48
N ASN A 240 14.71 -21.52 -5.85
CA ASN A 240 14.81 -21.48 -4.39
C ASN A 240 14.06 -20.26 -3.86
N MET A 241 12.87 -20.44 -3.29
CA MET A 241 12.10 -19.36 -2.67
C MET A 241 12.67 -19.00 -1.31
N ASP A 242 12.86 -20.04 -0.48
CA ASP A 242 13.38 -19.93 0.89
C ASP A 242 12.74 -18.78 1.67
N ALA A 243 11.42 -18.74 1.69
CA ALA A 243 10.62 -17.66 2.25
C ALA A 243 9.71 -18.21 3.36
N GLY A 244 9.65 -17.53 4.49
CA GLY A 244 8.84 -17.89 5.64
C GLY A 244 8.14 -16.66 6.21
N LEU A 245 6.95 -16.87 6.75
CA LEU A 245 6.17 -15.83 7.42
C LEU A 245 6.28 -15.97 8.94
N ILE A 246 6.37 -14.85 9.62
CA ILE A 246 6.23 -14.74 11.07
C ILE A 246 4.82 -14.25 11.33
N ASP A 247 4.01 -15.05 12.00
CA ASP A 247 2.71 -14.63 12.56
C ASP A 247 2.99 -13.64 13.69
N ILE A 248 2.64 -12.38 13.42
CA ILE A 248 2.85 -11.25 14.33
C ILE A 248 1.69 -11.21 15.31
N LYS A 249 2.01 -11.29 16.61
CA LYS A 249 0.99 -11.22 17.66
C LYS A 249 0.51 -9.80 17.94
N ASP A 250 1.39 -8.84 17.76
CA ASP A 250 1.14 -7.42 18.03
C ASP A 250 1.73 -6.61 16.88
N VAL A 251 0.86 -6.17 15.97
CA VAL A 251 1.23 -5.42 14.78
C VAL A 251 1.72 -4.00 15.10
N ASN A 252 1.40 -3.49 16.30
CA ASN A 252 1.75 -2.14 16.74
C ASN A 252 3.27 -1.98 17.00
N ALA A 253 3.97 -3.09 17.24
CA ALA A 253 5.43 -3.10 17.31
C ALA A 253 6.10 -2.97 15.92
N TRP A 254 5.34 -2.99 14.83
CA TRP A 254 5.84 -3.13 13.46
C TRP A 254 5.56 -1.92 12.56
N THR A 255 6.41 -1.76 11.54
CA THR A 255 6.28 -0.71 10.52
C THR A 255 6.46 -1.25 9.11
N ALA A 256 5.61 -0.76 8.21
CA ALA A 256 5.72 -0.97 6.77
C ALA A 256 6.73 -0.02 6.08
N LYS A 257 7.22 1.01 6.81
CA LYS A 257 8.21 1.97 6.29
C LYS A 257 9.59 1.31 6.16
N LEU A 258 10.39 1.82 5.23
CA LEU A 258 11.79 1.44 5.06
C LEU A 258 12.66 2.03 6.19
N GLN A 259 13.91 1.59 6.32
CA GLN A 259 14.83 2.05 7.38
C GLN A 259 15.10 3.57 7.37
N ASP A 260 14.93 4.23 6.22
CA ASP A 260 15.05 5.69 6.09
C ASP A 260 13.73 6.43 6.37
N GLY A 261 12.68 5.71 6.81
CA GLY A 261 11.35 6.25 7.06
C GLY A 261 10.49 6.43 5.81
N SER A 262 11.02 6.13 4.61
CA SER A 262 10.28 6.28 3.36
C SER A 262 9.31 5.13 3.11
N VAL A 263 8.31 5.39 2.25
CA VAL A 263 7.32 4.38 1.80
C VAL A 263 7.76 3.83 0.44
N MET A 264 7.74 2.50 0.31
CA MET A 264 8.02 1.82 -0.95
C MET A 264 6.91 2.01 -1.99
N GLY A 265 7.27 1.99 -3.28
CA GLY A 265 6.33 2.01 -4.40
C GLY A 265 5.58 0.68 -4.55
N PRO A 266 4.71 0.55 -5.57
CA PRO A 266 4.05 -0.72 -5.86
C PRO A 266 5.08 -1.81 -6.18
N MET A 267 4.81 -3.05 -5.74
CA MET A 267 5.66 -4.20 -6.05
C MET A 267 5.87 -4.34 -7.56
N VAL A 268 7.06 -4.82 -7.95
CA VAL A 268 7.33 -5.20 -9.34
C VAL A 268 6.68 -6.56 -9.58
N ASP A 269 5.58 -6.54 -10.34
CA ASP A 269 4.83 -7.74 -10.71
C ASP A 269 5.46 -8.42 -11.94
N LEU A 270 6.17 -9.53 -11.70
CA LEU A 270 6.83 -10.32 -12.74
C LEU A 270 6.22 -11.72 -12.82
N SER A 271 6.03 -12.17 -14.06
CA SER A 271 5.51 -13.46 -14.47
C SER A 271 6.19 -13.87 -15.79
N SER A 272 5.97 -15.12 -16.22
CA SER A 272 6.49 -15.59 -17.52
C SER A 272 6.06 -14.76 -18.73
N ALA A 273 4.96 -13.98 -18.62
CA ALA A 273 4.44 -13.13 -19.69
C ALA A 273 5.07 -11.73 -19.75
N ASN A 274 5.61 -11.22 -18.63
CA ASN A 274 6.06 -9.83 -18.52
C ASN A 274 7.46 -9.66 -17.90
N PHE A 275 8.24 -10.74 -17.76
CA PHE A 275 9.62 -10.68 -17.25
C PHE A 275 10.60 -10.14 -18.32
N PRO A 276 11.11 -8.91 -18.21
CA PRO A 276 11.93 -8.31 -19.25
C PRO A 276 13.42 -8.53 -19.01
N MET A 277 14.17 -8.82 -20.07
CA MET A 277 15.64 -8.78 -20.05
C MET A 277 16.21 -7.40 -19.65
N ALA A 278 15.42 -6.33 -19.81
CA ALA A 278 15.79 -4.96 -19.43
C ALA A 278 16.00 -4.77 -17.92
N LEU A 279 15.71 -5.77 -17.09
CA LEU A 279 16.09 -5.77 -15.66
C LEU A 279 17.61 -5.90 -15.47
N LEU A 280 18.32 -6.53 -16.41
CA LEU A 280 19.80 -6.62 -16.36
C LEU A 280 20.41 -5.22 -16.40
N GLY A 281 21.35 -4.95 -15.50
CA GLY A 281 21.99 -3.63 -15.35
C GLY A 281 21.16 -2.61 -14.59
N ARG A 282 19.92 -2.92 -14.19
CA ARG A 282 19.14 -2.03 -13.33
C ARG A 282 19.72 -1.97 -11.94
N ILE A 283 19.60 -0.78 -11.36
CA ILE A 283 20.08 -0.46 -10.03
C ILE A 283 19.05 -0.91 -8.99
N VAL A 284 19.55 -1.56 -7.94
CA VAL A 284 18.75 -2.00 -6.80
C VAL A 284 19.41 -1.57 -5.49
N ARG A 285 18.60 -1.48 -4.43
CA ARG A 285 19.09 -1.27 -3.07
C ARG A 285 18.30 -2.10 -2.07
N GLY A 286 18.95 -2.52 -0.99
CA GLY A 286 18.32 -3.21 0.14
C GLY A 286 19.01 -2.85 1.44
N TYR A 287 18.40 -3.11 2.59
CA TYR A 287 19.01 -2.89 3.90
C TYR A 287 19.15 -4.23 4.63
N GLY A 288 20.37 -4.63 4.94
CA GLY A 288 20.65 -5.87 5.66
C GLY A 288 20.87 -5.63 7.15
N ALA A 289 20.33 -6.48 8.01
CA ALA A 289 20.44 -6.33 9.46
C ALA A 289 21.88 -6.54 9.95
N ALA A 290 22.59 -7.53 9.40
CA ALA A 290 23.96 -7.86 9.78
C ALA A 290 24.96 -6.82 9.24
N SER A 291 24.80 -6.41 7.99
CA SER A 291 25.57 -5.32 7.40
C SER A 291 25.25 -3.96 8.05
N SER A 292 24.02 -3.77 8.56
CA SER A 292 23.53 -2.54 9.19
C SER A 292 23.74 -1.29 8.32
N GLN A 293 23.50 -1.43 7.02
CA GLN A 293 23.60 -0.35 6.05
C GLN A 293 22.77 -0.64 4.80
N TRP A 294 22.51 0.41 4.02
CA TRP A 294 22.01 0.27 2.66
C TRP A 294 23.07 -0.37 1.77
N ILE A 295 22.73 -1.51 1.16
CA ILE A 295 23.50 -2.21 0.16
C ILE A 295 23.00 -1.78 -1.21
N SER A 296 23.88 -1.16 -1.99
CA SER A 296 23.59 -0.63 -3.31
C SER A 296 24.18 -1.55 -4.38
N GLY A 297 23.35 -2.17 -5.20
CA GLY A 297 23.75 -3.19 -6.17
C GLY A 297 23.22 -2.97 -7.58
N GLU A 298 23.59 -3.89 -8.46
CA GLU A 298 23.16 -3.99 -9.86
C GLU A 298 22.79 -5.44 -10.17
N ILE A 299 21.75 -5.65 -10.97
CA ILE A 299 21.35 -6.98 -11.44
C ILE A 299 22.32 -7.45 -12.53
N GLN A 300 23.22 -8.36 -12.17
CA GLN A 300 24.33 -8.84 -13.02
C GLN A 300 23.93 -9.97 -13.96
N ALA A 301 23.01 -10.85 -13.51
CA ALA A 301 22.48 -11.95 -14.29
C ALA A 301 21.12 -12.41 -13.76
N LEU A 302 20.40 -13.17 -14.58
CA LEU A 302 19.11 -13.76 -14.26
C LEU A 302 19.21 -15.28 -14.23
N PHE A 303 18.37 -15.92 -13.41
CA PHE A 303 18.24 -17.38 -13.30
C PHE A 303 19.58 -18.07 -12.99
N TYR A 304 20.42 -17.48 -12.16
CA TYR A 304 21.75 -17.99 -11.85
C TYR A 304 21.70 -19.32 -11.10
N ARG A 305 22.37 -20.34 -11.64
CA ARG A 305 22.52 -21.66 -11.04
C ARG A 305 23.55 -21.64 -9.93
N TYR A 306 23.11 -21.74 -8.68
CA TYR A 306 24.02 -21.78 -7.55
C TYR A 306 24.44 -23.20 -7.16
N LYS A 307 23.63 -24.21 -7.49
CA LYS A 307 23.88 -25.62 -7.19
C LYS A 307 23.26 -26.54 -8.24
N SER A 308 23.84 -27.72 -8.41
CA SER A 308 23.21 -28.86 -9.09
C SER A 308 23.19 -30.08 -8.16
N LYS A 309 22.09 -30.83 -8.12
CA LYS A 309 21.96 -32.05 -7.31
C LYS A 309 20.95 -33.01 -7.95
N GLY A 310 21.32 -34.30 -8.04
CA GLY A 310 20.39 -35.35 -8.48
C GLY A 310 19.86 -35.19 -9.91
N GLY A 311 20.63 -34.54 -10.80
CA GLY A 311 20.19 -34.24 -12.17
C GLY A 311 19.33 -32.97 -12.30
N PHE A 312 19.17 -32.18 -11.24
CA PHE A 312 18.46 -30.91 -11.25
C PHE A 312 19.39 -29.72 -11.03
N GLU A 313 19.02 -28.58 -11.60
CA GLU A 313 19.61 -27.27 -11.31
C GLU A 313 18.77 -26.53 -10.27
N TYR A 314 19.46 -25.79 -9.40
CA TYR A 314 18.84 -24.91 -8.42
C TYR A 314 19.29 -23.49 -8.72
N ILE A 315 18.33 -22.59 -8.88
CA ILE A 315 18.58 -21.22 -9.33
C ILE A 315 18.09 -20.15 -8.35
N SER A 316 18.68 -18.96 -8.48
CA SER A 316 18.11 -17.68 -8.03
C SER A 316 17.58 -16.92 -9.23
N ASP A 317 16.44 -16.25 -9.11
CA ASP A 317 15.92 -15.40 -10.19
C ASP A 317 16.86 -14.23 -10.48
N PHE A 318 17.42 -13.63 -9.42
CA PHE A 318 18.31 -12.48 -9.50
C PHE A 318 19.69 -12.81 -8.93
N PHE A 319 20.72 -12.49 -9.70
CA PHE A 319 22.12 -12.48 -9.27
C PHE A 319 22.58 -11.03 -9.18
N ILE A 320 22.68 -10.51 -7.96
CA ILE A 320 22.91 -9.09 -7.68
C ILE A 320 24.34 -8.91 -7.19
N GLY A 321 25.06 -7.95 -7.76
CA GLY A 321 26.45 -7.68 -7.42
C GLY A 321 26.80 -6.20 -7.38
N PRO A 322 28.10 -5.87 -7.32
CA PRO A 322 28.57 -4.49 -7.37
C PRO A 322 28.06 -3.74 -8.59
N ARG A 323 27.80 -2.44 -8.42
CA ARG A 323 27.46 -1.56 -9.55
C ARG A 323 28.66 -1.41 -10.48
N THR A 324 28.39 -1.39 -11.77
CA THR A 324 29.36 -1.13 -12.82
C THR A 324 29.76 0.36 -12.75
N PRO A 325 31.06 0.71 -12.68
CA PRO A 325 31.49 2.10 -12.73
C PRO A 325 31.03 2.79 -14.03
N THR A 326 30.47 3.99 -13.91
CA THR A 326 30.10 4.83 -15.07
C THR A 326 30.96 6.10 -15.11
N LYS A 327 30.80 6.94 -16.14
CA LYS A 327 31.48 8.24 -16.19
C LYS A 327 30.98 9.17 -15.08
N GLU A 328 29.70 9.06 -14.74
CA GLU A 328 29.01 9.84 -13.72
C GLU A 328 29.31 9.32 -12.30
N ALA A 329 29.52 8.01 -12.16
CA ALA A 329 29.87 7.35 -10.90
C ALA A 329 31.08 6.39 -11.09
N PRO A 330 32.32 6.93 -11.20
CA PRO A 330 33.52 6.14 -11.49
C PRO A 330 33.96 5.24 -10.31
N THR A 331 33.49 5.53 -9.10
CA THR A 331 33.72 4.73 -7.89
C THR A 331 32.38 4.51 -7.20
N PRO A 332 31.60 3.49 -7.63
CA PRO A 332 30.32 3.20 -7.01
C PRO A 332 30.48 2.75 -5.55
N PRO A 333 29.42 2.85 -4.71
CA PRO A 333 29.44 2.36 -3.35
C PRO A 333 29.87 0.89 -3.26
N PRO A 334 30.58 0.50 -2.18
CA PRO A 334 30.98 -0.89 -2.00
C PRO A 334 29.74 -1.79 -1.82
N PHE A 335 29.74 -2.94 -2.50
CA PHE A 335 28.70 -3.95 -2.34
C PHE A 335 29.12 -4.92 -1.24
N VAL A 336 28.48 -4.81 -0.06
CA VAL A 336 28.78 -5.63 1.10
C VAL A 336 27.52 -6.37 1.51
N THR A 337 27.52 -7.69 1.29
CA THR A 337 26.52 -8.59 1.87
C THR A 337 27.23 -9.70 2.65
N VAL A 338 26.72 -9.99 3.83
CA VAL A 338 27.33 -10.89 4.81
C VAL A 338 26.31 -11.89 5.37
N PRO A 339 26.75 -13.01 5.97
CA PRO A 339 25.86 -13.90 6.70
C PRO A 339 25.01 -13.11 7.72
N GLY A 340 23.70 -13.29 7.64
CA GLY A 340 22.71 -12.54 8.42
C GLY A 340 21.94 -11.47 7.64
N ASP A 341 22.38 -11.11 6.43
CA ASP A 341 21.59 -10.28 5.50
C ASP A 341 20.54 -11.10 4.73
N SER A 342 20.50 -12.43 4.91
CA SER A 342 19.37 -13.27 4.49
C SER A 342 18.06 -12.60 4.91
N GLY A 343 17.14 -12.40 3.97
CA GLY A 343 15.85 -11.76 4.20
C GLY A 343 15.83 -10.29 3.81
N THR A 344 16.96 -9.74 3.34
CA THR A 344 17.00 -8.39 2.76
C THR A 344 15.99 -8.26 1.61
N LEU A 345 15.14 -7.25 1.70
CA LEU A 345 14.26 -6.82 0.62
C LEU A 345 15.06 -5.99 -0.39
N TRP A 346 15.19 -6.48 -1.62
CA TRP A 346 15.74 -5.72 -2.73
C TRP A 346 14.66 -4.87 -3.38
N LEU A 347 14.93 -3.57 -3.48
CA LEU A 347 14.10 -2.57 -4.10
C LEU A 347 14.72 -2.13 -5.43
N LEU A 348 13.93 -2.10 -6.50
CA LEU A 348 14.30 -1.53 -7.79
C LEU A 348 14.30 0.00 -7.71
N GLU A 349 15.43 0.63 -8.04
CA GLU A 349 15.52 2.09 -8.10
C GLU A 349 14.87 2.65 -9.39
N PRO A 350 14.22 3.82 -9.32
CA PRO A 350 13.72 4.53 -10.50
C PRO A 350 14.86 4.83 -11.49
N SER A 351 14.60 4.72 -12.79
CA SER A 351 15.53 5.14 -13.83
C SER A 351 15.01 6.37 -14.56
N GLU A 352 15.90 7.29 -14.95
CA GLU A 352 15.54 8.40 -15.86
C GLU A 352 15.22 7.83 -17.25
N GLY A 353 13.93 7.73 -17.57
CA GLY A 353 13.42 7.28 -18.87
C GLY A 353 12.35 6.19 -18.74
N ALA A 354 11.23 6.38 -19.43
CA ALA A 354 10.09 5.46 -19.41
C ALA A 354 10.43 4.14 -20.13
N SER A 355 10.89 3.12 -19.40
CA SER A 355 10.93 1.75 -19.91
C SER A 355 9.56 1.06 -19.72
N ARG A 356 9.33 -0.07 -20.39
CA ARG A 356 8.14 -0.93 -20.16
C ARG A 356 8.02 -1.43 -18.71
N VAL A 357 9.11 -1.41 -17.94
CA VAL A 357 9.11 -1.72 -16.50
C VAL A 357 8.55 -0.56 -15.67
N ASP A 358 8.66 0.67 -16.21
CA ASP A 358 8.25 1.93 -15.58
C ASP A 358 6.87 2.42 -16.09
N SER A 359 6.27 1.77 -17.09
CA SER A 359 5.01 2.19 -17.73
C SER A 359 3.71 1.88 -16.95
N LEU A 360 3.82 1.39 -15.71
CA LEU A 360 2.71 1.28 -14.76
C LEU A 360 2.96 2.24 -13.59
N GLY A 361 2.64 3.52 -13.81
CA GLY A 361 2.74 4.57 -12.80
C GLY A 361 4.19 4.90 -12.45
N SER A 362 4.76 5.88 -13.16
CA SER A 362 6.02 6.56 -12.83
C SER A 362 6.00 7.04 -11.37
N SER A 363 6.42 6.19 -10.43
CA SER A 363 6.64 6.58 -9.04
C SER A 363 8.12 6.88 -8.86
N ASP A 364 8.46 8.08 -8.39
CA ASP A 364 9.80 8.45 -7.91
C ASP A 364 10.27 7.61 -6.69
N LYS A 365 9.57 6.52 -6.37
CA LYS A 365 9.76 5.67 -5.19
C LYS A 365 10.41 4.34 -5.57
N PRO A 366 11.29 3.80 -4.70
CA PRO A 366 11.88 2.48 -4.89
C PRO A 366 10.81 1.39 -4.79
N ARG A 367 10.84 0.38 -5.67
CA ARG A 367 9.79 -0.65 -5.79
C ARG A 367 10.24 -2.02 -5.29
N PRO A 368 9.47 -2.74 -4.45
CA PRO A 368 9.79 -4.09 -4.01
C PRO A 368 10.00 -5.06 -5.17
N LEU A 369 11.16 -5.72 -5.24
CA LEU A 369 11.55 -6.58 -6.36
C LEU A 369 11.81 -8.04 -5.95
N ALA A 370 12.62 -8.26 -4.91
CA ALA A 370 13.11 -9.61 -4.59
C ALA A 370 13.48 -9.79 -3.12
N LEU A 371 13.42 -11.04 -2.64
CA LEU A 371 13.89 -11.46 -1.33
C LEU A 371 15.26 -12.13 -1.45
N GLN A 372 16.27 -11.63 -0.73
CA GLN A 372 17.57 -12.29 -0.62
C GLN A 372 17.45 -13.52 0.28
N TRP A 373 18.09 -14.63 -0.09
CA TRP A 373 18.17 -15.83 0.75
C TRP A 373 19.59 -16.38 0.89
N GLY A 374 20.55 -15.85 0.13
CA GLY A 374 21.93 -16.27 0.24
C GLY A 374 22.88 -15.39 -0.56
N ALA A 375 24.15 -15.77 -0.58
CA ALA A 375 25.17 -15.12 -1.37
C ALA A 375 26.24 -16.13 -1.82
N ASN A 376 26.87 -15.87 -2.96
CA ASN A 376 28.12 -16.52 -3.36
C ASN A 376 29.26 -15.51 -3.30
N ARG A 377 30.43 -15.97 -2.85
CA ARG A 377 31.68 -15.21 -2.93
C ARG A 377 32.50 -15.73 -4.10
N LEU A 378 32.84 -14.85 -5.04
CA LEU A 378 33.58 -15.18 -6.26
C LEU A 378 34.87 -14.38 -6.34
N TYR A 379 35.96 -15.04 -6.69
CA TYR A 379 37.21 -14.37 -7.03
C TYR A 379 37.12 -13.76 -8.43
N SER A 380 37.76 -12.60 -8.58
CA SER A 380 38.12 -12.04 -9.88
C SER A 380 39.62 -12.21 -10.02
N ALA A 381 40.12 -12.80 -11.12
CA ALA A 381 41.55 -13.06 -11.29
C ALA A 381 42.45 -11.82 -11.25
N LEU A 382 41.88 -10.61 -11.28
CA LEU A 382 42.62 -9.34 -11.10
C LEU A 382 42.59 -8.80 -9.65
N SER A 383 41.76 -9.35 -8.75
CA SER A 383 41.65 -8.90 -7.36
C SER A 383 42.00 -10.03 -6.39
N GLN A 384 42.94 -9.80 -5.49
CA GLN A 384 43.25 -10.76 -4.40
C GLN A 384 42.13 -10.93 -3.36
N GLN A 385 41.01 -10.22 -3.52
CA GLN A 385 39.87 -10.26 -2.61
C GLN A 385 38.62 -10.81 -3.33
N PRO A 386 37.92 -11.79 -2.75
CA PRO A 386 36.67 -12.30 -3.30
C PRO A 386 35.53 -11.31 -3.06
N HIS A 387 34.60 -11.22 -4.01
CA HIS A 387 33.44 -10.33 -3.94
C HIS A 387 32.16 -11.13 -3.70
N ALA A 388 31.29 -10.63 -2.82
CA ALA A 388 30.00 -11.23 -2.56
C ALA A 388 28.98 -10.83 -3.64
N TYR A 389 28.11 -11.76 -4.01
CA TYR A 389 26.98 -11.58 -4.90
C TYR A 389 25.73 -12.16 -4.23
N ALA A 390 24.69 -11.34 -4.08
CA ALA A 390 23.45 -11.75 -3.47
C ALA A 390 22.65 -12.64 -4.44
N LEU A 391 22.06 -13.70 -3.88
CA LEU A 391 21.12 -14.61 -4.52
C LEU A 391 19.73 -14.26 -4.01
N ALA A 392 18.85 -13.86 -4.91
CA ALA A 392 17.50 -13.41 -4.56
C ALA A 392 16.44 -13.99 -5.51
N THR A 393 15.22 -14.08 -5.01
CA THR A 393 14.06 -14.64 -5.72
C THR A 393 12.96 -13.61 -5.81
N CYS A 394 12.21 -13.64 -6.91
CA CYS A 394 11.21 -12.63 -7.21
C CYS A 394 10.14 -12.53 -6.12
N LEU A 395 9.88 -11.30 -5.66
CA LEU A 395 8.95 -11.06 -4.56
C LEU A 395 7.51 -11.35 -4.97
N SER A 396 7.08 -11.00 -6.20
CA SER A 396 5.73 -11.30 -6.68
C SER A 396 5.45 -12.80 -6.66
N THR A 397 6.42 -13.61 -7.09
CA THR A 397 6.36 -15.07 -7.00
C THR A 397 6.28 -15.58 -5.56
N ILE A 398 7.05 -14.99 -4.63
CA ILE A 398 7.01 -15.37 -3.22
C ILE A 398 5.65 -15.04 -2.61
N CYS A 399 5.15 -13.83 -2.85
CA CYS A 399 3.85 -13.35 -2.40
C CYS A 399 2.73 -14.26 -2.94
N ASP A 400 2.71 -14.51 -4.25
CA ASP A 400 1.76 -15.43 -4.89
C ASP A 400 1.78 -16.81 -4.20
N ARG A 401 2.97 -17.39 -4.03
CA ARG A 401 3.12 -18.72 -3.43
C ARG A 401 2.68 -18.79 -1.97
N LEU A 402 2.81 -17.70 -1.23
CA LEU A 402 2.49 -17.61 0.20
C LEU A 402 1.08 -17.06 0.48
N ASP A 403 0.33 -16.69 -0.55
CA ASP A 403 -1.00 -16.06 -0.44
C ASP A 403 -1.03 -14.76 0.39
N VAL A 404 -0.05 -13.88 0.15
CA VAL A 404 0.06 -12.58 0.83
C VAL A 404 0.42 -11.43 -0.10
N ASP A 405 0.00 -10.22 0.24
CA ASP A 405 0.31 -8.96 -0.43
C ASP A 405 1.23 -8.08 0.41
N VAL A 406 2.09 -7.30 -0.25
CA VAL A 406 3.03 -6.39 0.43
C VAL A 406 2.27 -5.23 1.06
N VAL A 407 2.44 -5.04 2.38
CA VAL A 407 1.92 -3.85 3.08
C VAL A 407 2.93 -2.72 2.88
N ARG A 408 2.56 -1.73 2.07
CA ARG A 408 3.45 -0.56 1.76
C ARG A 408 3.35 0.52 2.81
N ASP A 409 2.16 0.68 3.36
CA ASP A 409 1.81 1.53 4.49
C ASP A 409 0.41 1.09 4.91
N TRP A 410 0.18 0.96 6.22
CA TRP A 410 -1.10 0.54 6.80
C TRP A 410 -2.29 1.35 6.30
N ASN A 411 -2.06 2.58 5.83
CA ASN A 411 -3.07 3.54 5.37
C ASN A 411 -2.98 3.81 3.86
N LEU A 412 -2.38 2.91 3.08
CA LEU A 412 -2.29 3.02 1.62
C LEU A 412 -3.01 1.88 0.91
N ASP A 413 -3.25 0.77 1.63
CA ASP A 413 -3.86 -0.46 1.12
C ASP A 413 -4.97 -1.02 2.05
N GLN A 414 -5.46 -0.22 3.01
CA GLN A 414 -6.71 -0.46 3.76
C GLN A 414 -7.69 0.68 3.39
N PRO A 415 -8.85 0.39 2.78
CA PRO A 415 -9.86 1.40 2.50
C PRO A 415 -10.61 1.69 3.79
N ASP A 416 -10.05 2.58 4.62
CA ASP A 416 -10.85 3.26 5.63
C ASP A 416 -11.57 4.44 4.94
N THR A 417 -12.88 4.46 5.14
CA THR A 417 -13.90 5.46 4.77
C THR A 417 -13.46 6.91 5.08
N TRP A 418 -14.10 7.96 4.53
CA TRP A 418 -13.76 9.35 4.93
C TRP A 418 -13.64 9.48 6.45
N GLY A 419 -12.83 10.45 6.89
CA GLY A 419 -13.16 11.05 8.17
C GLY A 419 -12.28 12.23 8.54
N ALA A 420 -10.97 12.05 8.57
CA ALA A 420 -10.08 13.01 9.19
C ALA A 420 -10.29 14.46 8.70
N VAL A 421 -10.18 14.69 7.39
CA VAL A 421 -10.19 16.06 6.87
C VAL A 421 -11.58 16.71 7.00
N GLY A 422 -12.65 15.98 6.71
CA GLY A 422 -14.02 16.47 6.80
C GLY A 422 -14.43 16.76 8.25
N HIS A 423 -14.22 15.79 9.13
CA HIS A 423 -14.54 15.90 10.56
C HIS A 423 -13.72 16.99 11.23
N PHE A 424 -12.40 17.04 11.01
CA PHE A 424 -11.55 18.08 11.59
C PHE A 424 -11.87 19.48 11.06
N ALA A 425 -12.23 19.60 9.77
CA ALA A 425 -12.62 20.86 9.18
C ALA A 425 -13.93 21.40 9.77
N ILE A 426 -14.93 20.54 10.00
CA ILE A 426 -16.18 20.91 10.68
C ILE A 426 -15.86 21.29 12.14
N ALA A 427 -15.20 20.39 12.88
CA ALA A 427 -14.87 20.54 14.29
C ALA A 427 -14.09 21.84 14.58
N GLY A 428 -13.08 22.15 13.77
CA GLY A 428 -12.22 23.33 13.93
C GLY A 428 -12.92 24.67 13.63
N ARG A 429 -14.20 24.66 13.25
CA ARG A 429 -14.97 25.86 12.89
C ARG A 429 -16.18 26.10 13.78
N VAL A 430 -16.62 25.11 14.56
CA VAL A 430 -17.85 25.18 15.38
C VAL A 430 -17.83 26.34 16.37
N SER A 431 -16.71 26.57 17.08
CA SER A 431 -16.63 27.66 18.06
C SER A 431 -16.86 29.05 17.45
N GLY A 432 -16.48 29.24 16.19
CA GLY A 432 -16.76 30.46 15.43
C GLY A 432 -18.25 30.65 15.10
N ALA A 433 -19.02 29.57 15.08
CA ALA A 433 -20.46 29.57 14.85
C ALA A 433 -21.30 29.58 16.14
N LEU A 434 -20.69 29.52 17.33
CA LEU A 434 -21.42 29.72 18.58
C LEU A 434 -21.89 31.17 18.71
N SER A 435 -23.07 31.38 19.30
CA SER A 435 -23.59 32.71 19.54
C SER A 435 -22.85 33.44 20.67
N GLU A 436 -22.88 34.77 20.65
CA GLU A 436 -22.34 35.61 21.73
C GLU A 436 -23.12 35.47 23.05
N ALA A 437 -24.23 34.74 23.06
CA ALA A 437 -25.04 34.49 24.25
C ALA A 437 -24.52 33.34 25.13
N VAL A 438 -23.47 32.64 24.70
CA VAL A 438 -22.83 31.54 25.45
C VAL A 438 -21.31 31.74 25.60
N PRO A 439 -20.87 32.86 26.21
CA PRO A 439 -19.45 33.20 26.28
C PRO A 439 -18.61 32.15 27.02
N LYS A 440 -19.15 31.48 28.04
CA LYS A 440 -18.42 30.43 28.77
C LYS A 440 -18.28 29.15 27.96
N LEU A 441 -19.32 28.77 27.20
CA LEU A 441 -19.19 27.66 26.26
C LEU A 441 -18.12 27.97 25.22
N LYS A 442 -18.15 29.18 24.66
CA LYS A 442 -17.16 29.59 23.66
C LYS A 442 -15.75 29.49 24.22
N GLU A 443 -15.53 30.02 25.42
CA GLU A 443 -14.25 29.91 26.12
C GLU A 443 -13.83 28.44 26.38
N LEU A 444 -14.74 27.60 26.89
CA LEU A 444 -14.49 26.19 27.13
C LEU A 444 -14.06 25.46 25.85
N MET A 445 -14.80 25.65 24.75
CA MET A 445 -14.52 24.97 23.49
C MET A 445 -13.26 25.53 22.80
N ASP A 446 -12.99 26.83 22.92
CA ASP A 446 -11.74 27.44 22.43
C ASP A 446 -10.52 26.90 23.19
N ASN A 447 -10.59 26.80 24.52
CA ASN A 447 -9.54 26.23 25.35
C ASN A 447 -9.28 24.76 25.03
N ASN A 448 -10.30 24.04 24.55
CA ASN A 448 -10.24 22.61 24.23
C ASN A 448 -10.17 22.31 22.72
N ALA A 449 -9.95 23.32 21.87
CA ALA A 449 -9.99 23.13 20.42
C ALA A 449 -8.98 22.07 19.92
N ALA A 450 -7.80 22.00 20.55
CA ALA A 450 -6.75 21.02 20.21
C ALA A 450 -7.07 19.59 20.69
N ILE A 451 -8.00 19.42 21.64
CA ILE A 451 -8.50 18.11 22.07
C ILE A 451 -9.55 17.60 21.07
N ILE A 452 -10.32 18.52 20.49
CA ILE A 452 -11.43 18.19 19.62
C ILE A 452 -10.98 17.94 18.17
N SER A 453 -10.04 18.76 17.66
CA SER A 453 -9.62 18.78 16.26
C SER A 453 -8.15 19.21 16.09
N HIS A 454 -7.64 19.08 14.86
CA HIS A 454 -6.35 19.60 14.46
C HIS A 454 -6.40 21.03 13.92
N ASP A 455 -5.26 21.73 13.93
CA ASP A 455 -5.14 23.05 13.32
C ASP A 455 -5.15 22.99 11.78
N ASP A 456 -5.50 24.10 11.12
CA ASP A 456 -5.55 24.24 9.66
C ASP A 456 -4.23 23.78 8.98
N GLY A 457 -3.07 24.08 9.60
CA GLY A 457 -1.76 23.72 9.06
C GLY A 457 -1.53 22.22 9.04
N THR A 458 -2.01 21.51 10.07
CA THR A 458 -1.98 20.04 10.14
C THR A 458 -2.96 19.41 9.14
N ILE A 459 -4.19 19.93 9.05
CA ILE A 459 -5.21 19.45 8.07
C ILE A 459 -4.72 19.61 6.62
N LEU A 460 -4.03 20.70 6.30
CA LEU A 460 -3.51 20.95 4.94
C LEU A 460 -2.33 20.05 4.56
N LYS A 461 -1.55 19.55 5.53
CA LYS A 461 -0.33 18.75 5.27
C LYS A 461 -0.58 17.25 5.10
N SER A 462 -1.75 16.76 5.50
CA SER A 462 -2.23 15.40 5.22
C SER A 462 -1.32 14.28 5.74
N ASP A 463 -1.25 14.12 7.06
CA ASP A 463 -0.69 12.90 7.66
C ASP A 463 -1.49 12.47 8.89
N PHE A 464 -2.75 12.11 8.67
CA PHE A 464 -3.65 11.52 9.69
C PHE A 464 -3.62 9.98 9.67
N LYS A 465 -2.58 9.44 9.06
CA LYS A 465 -2.34 8.01 8.95
C LYS A 465 -1.97 7.46 10.33
N LYS A 466 -2.47 6.27 10.67
CA LYS A 466 -2.20 5.59 11.96
C LYS A 466 -2.78 6.31 13.19
N MET A 467 -3.82 7.13 13.06
CA MET A 467 -4.41 7.78 14.23
C MET A 467 -4.90 6.76 15.27
N GLY A 468 -5.42 5.61 14.85
CA GLY A 468 -5.79 4.52 15.78
C GLY A 468 -4.63 3.98 16.63
N ASP A 469 -3.37 4.16 16.18
CA ASP A 469 -2.14 3.73 16.85
C ASP A 469 -1.58 4.81 17.80
N LEU A 470 -2.12 6.04 17.78
CA LEU A 470 -1.61 7.15 18.58
C LEU A 470 -2.17 7.10 19.99
N ASP A 471 -1.34 7.43 20.99
CA ASP A 471 -1.76 7.57 22.40
C ASP A 471 -2.91 8.59 22.58
N PHE A 472 -3.04 9.55 21.65
CA PHE A 472 -4.11 10.54 21.63
C PHE A 472 -4.75 10.62 20.25
N ILE A 473 -6.08 10.56 20.23
CA ILE A 473 -6.92 10.73 19.05
C ILE A 473 -7.82 11.94 19.32
N PRO A 474 -7.86 12.97 18.45
CA PRO A 474 -8.79 14.06 18.62
C PRO A 474 -10.23 13.57 18.64
N MET A 475 -11.06 14.17 19.49
CA MET A 475 -12.40 13.66 19.78
C MET A 475 -13.28 13.47 18.53
N ALA A 476 -13.11 14.31 17.49
CA ALA A 476 -13.85 14.20 16.24
C ALA A 476 -13.64 12.89 15.47
N ASP A 477 -12.61 12.11 15.80
CA ASP A 477 -12.24 10.87 15.11
C ASP A 477 -12.08 9.66 16.04
N VAL A 478 -12.38 9.84 17.33
CA VAL A 478 -12.51 8.74 18.30
C VAL A 478 -13.50 7.66 17.83
N PRO A 479 -14.69 7.98 17.25
CA PRO A 479 -15.62 6.96 16.79
C PRO A 479 -14.99 5.97 15.79
N ASP A 480 -14.31 6.46 14.74
CA ASP A 480 -13.69 5.59 13.74
C ASP A 480 -12.41 4.92 14.26
N PHE A 481 -11.48 5.68 14.83
CA PHE A 481 -10.12 5.19 15.11
C PHE A 481 -9.94 4.58 16.51
N PHE A 482 -10.85 4.85 17.45
CA PHE A 482 -10.76 4.35 18.82
C PHE A 482 -11.87 3.38 19.19
N TRP A 483 -13.08 3.54 18.64
CA TRP A 483 -14.24 2.69 18.96
C TRP A 483 -14.63 1.70 17.85
N LYS A 484 -14.53 2.05 16.57
CA LYS A 484 -14.91 1.16 15.47
C LYS A 484 -13.75 0.24 15.07
N HIS A 485 -12.54 0.82 14.94
CA HIS A 485 -11.31 0.12 14.58
C HIS A 485 -10.20 0.25 15.64
N GLY A 486 -10.58 0.45 16.91
CA GLY A 486 -9.66 0.77 18.01
C GLY A 486 -8.50 -0.22 18.24
N HIS A 487 -7.28 0.16 17.84
CA HIS A 487 -6.06 -0.62 18.09
C HIS A 487 -5.62 -0.61 19.57
N GLN A 488 -6.20 0.28 20.37
CA GLN A 488 -5.94 0.43 21.81
C GLN A 488 -6.81 -0.46 22.71
N GLY A 489 -7.61 -1.37 22.12
CA GLY A 489 -8.43 -2.32 22.89
C GLY A 489 -9.78 -1.77 23.37
N HIS A 490 -10.22 -0.64 22.81
CA HIS A 490 -11.49 0.02 23.15
C HIS A 490 -12.57 -0.13 22.07
N THR A 491 -12.39 -1.07 21.14
CA THR A 491 -13.35 -1.39 20.07
C THR A 491 -14.71 -1.79 20.64
N ARG A 492 -15.78 -1.27 20.02
CA ARG A 492 -17.16 -1.47 20.41
C ARG A 492 -17.91 -2.19 19.30
N HIS A 493 -18.57 -3.29 19.67
CA HIS A 493 -19.18 -4.21 18.71
C HIS A 493 -20.20 -3.56 17.77
N PHE A 494 -21.02 -2.64 18.30
CA PHE A 494 -22.07 -1.97 17.53
C PHE A 494 -21.67 -0.56 17.09
N GLU A 495 -20.38 -0.19 17.07
CA GLU A 495 -20.01 1.15 16.62
C GLU A 495 -20.38 1.36 15.15
N GLY A 496 -20.05 0.41 14.26
CA GLY A 496 -20.33 0.47 12.82
C GLY A 496 -21.70 1.04 12.41
N PRO A 497 -22.84 0.47 12.85
CA PRO A 497 -24.17 0.96 12.48
C PRO A 497 -24.52 2.35 13.01
N ASN A 498 -23.74 2.92 13.95
CA ASN A 498 -23.96 4.28 14.46
C ASN A 498 -23.43 5.37 13.50
N HIS A 499 -22.64 5.03 12.47
CA HIS A 499 -22.02 5.97 11.52
C HIS A 499 -22.86 6.24 10.26
N PHE A 500 -23.98 5.55 10.07
CA PHE A 500 -24.73 5.65 8.83
C PHE A 500 -26.25 5.50 9.05
N ALA A 501 -27.02 5.82 8.02
CA ALA A 501 -28.44 5.53 7.94
C ALA A 501 -28.86 5.42 6.47
N ASP A 502 -29.42 4.30 6.02
CA ASP A 502 -29.84 4.13 4.62
C ASP A 502 -31.18 4.83 4.36
N MET A 503 -31.16 6.17 4.31
CA MET A 503 -32.36 7.00 4.41
C MET A 503 -33.26 6.92 3.16
N ASP A 504 -32.68 6.58 2.01
CA ASP A 504 -33.30 6.58 0.67
C ASP A 504 -33.58 5.17 0.10
N GLN A 505 -33.38 4.11 0.89
CA GLN A 505 -33.87 2.79 0.51
C GLN A 505 -35.40 2.77 0.62
N VAL A 506 -36.08 2.29 -0.43
CA VAL A 506 -37.55 2.22 -0.47
C VAL A 506 -38.05 0.83 -0.11
N ARG A 507 -39.21 0.76 0.55
CA ARG A 507 -39.97 -0.49 0.72
C ARG A 507 -40.67 -0.87 -0.58
N ASP A 508 -40.65 -2.14 -0.93
CA ASP A 508 -41.31 -2.64 -2.14
C ASP A 508 -42.84 -2.53 -2.08
N GLU A 509 -43.43 -2.61 -0.88
CA GLU A 509 -44.89 -2.63 -0.68
C GLU A 509 -45.57 -1.30 -1.03
N ASP A 510 -44.97 -0.17 -0.65
CA ASP A 510 -45.58 1.16 -0.76
C ASP A 510 -44.64 2.26 -1.29
N GLY A 511 -43.39 1.93 -1.60
CA GLY A 511 -42.39 2.87 -2.11
C GLY A 511 -41.94 3.93 -1.10
N VAL A 512 -42.23 3.75 0.20
CA VAL A 512 -41.84 4.68 1.24
C VAL A 512 -40.42 4.36 1.74
N ASP A 513 -39.59 5.39 1.83
CA ASP A 513 -38.25 5.40 2.43
C ASP A 513 -38.25 6.06 3.83
N LEU A 514 -37.12 6.02 4.54
CA LEU A 514 -36.99 6.66 5.86
C LEU A 514 -37.10 8.19 5.78
N LEU A 515 -36.63 8.82 4.69
CA LEU A 515 -36.79 10.26 4.47
C LEU A 515 -38.27 10.68 4.50
N THR A 516 -39.13 9.92 3.83
CA THR A 516 -40.57 10.13 3.76
C THR A 516 -41.25 9.72 5.05
N LEU A 517 -40.90 8.56 5.61
CA LEU A 517 -41.47 8.05 6.84
C LEU A 517 -41.27 9.03 7.99
N CYS A 518 -40.08 9.62 8.13
CA CYS A 518 -39.74 10.58 9.16
C CYS A 518 -40.29 12.00 8.92
N LYS A 519 -41.15 12.22 7.91
CA LYS A 519 -41.93 13.47 7.80
C LYS A 519 -42.96 13.58 8.92
N ASP A 520 -43.50 12.45 9.38
CA ASP A 520 -44.18 12.38 10.67
C ASP A 520 -43.12 12.14 11.76
N ALA A 521 -42.90 13.15 12.60
CA ALA A 521 -41.93 13.09 13.69
C ALA A 521 -42.17 11.91 14.66
N LYS A 522 -43.37 11.35 14.72
CA LYS A 522 -43.63 10.14 15.53
C LYS A 522 -42.82 8.93 15.08
N ASN A 523 -42.49 8.86 13.80
CA ASN A 523 -41.74 7.76 13.19
C ASN A 523 -40.22 7.89 13.41
N ILE A 524 -39.77 9.00 14.01
CA ILE A 524 -38.43 9.09 14.58
C ILE A 524 -38.48 8.31 15.90
N ASP A 525 -38.36 6.99 15.77
CA ASP A 525 -38.48 6.02 16.85
C ASP A 525 -37.64 4.78 16.49
N PRO A 526 -36.75 4.30 17.39
CA PRO A 526 -35.91 3.14 17.09
C PRO A 526 -36.73 1.90 16.73
N LYS A 527 -37.91 1.70 17.32
CA LYS A 527 -38.76 0.55 17.00
C LYS A 527 -39.32 0.64 15.59
N VAL A 528 -39.78 1.83 15.19
CA VAL A 528 -40.30 2.07 13.83
C VAL A 528 -39.20 1.89 12.78
N TRP A 529 -37.98 2.35 13.06
CA TRP A 529 -36.83 2.13 12.17
C TRP A 529 -36.41 0.66 12.11
N ASN A 530 -36.42 -0.04 13.24
CA ASN A 530 -36.14 -1.47 13.27
C ASN A 530 -37.19 -2.29 12.51
N GLU A 531 -38.47 -1.90 12.58
CA GLU A 531 -39.56 -2.46 11.77
C GLU A 531 -39.36 -2.15 10.29
N PHE A 532 -38.97 -0.92 9.94
CA PHE A 532 -38.64 -0.53 8.58
C PHE A 532 -37.51 -1.41 8.00
N TYR A 533 -36.38 -1.56 8.70
CA TYR A 533 -35.29 -2.44 8.26
C TYR A 533 -35.68 -3.92 8.19
N SER A 534 -36.73 -4.33 8.91
CA SER A 534 -37.28 -5.69 8.81
C SER A 534 -38.20 -5.87 7.60
N SER A 535 -38.67 -4.77 7.00
CA SER A 535 -39.52 -4.75 5.81
C SER A 535 -38.76 -4.52 4.50
N VAL A 536 -37.45 -4.30 4.58
CA VAL A 536 -36.55 -4.22 3.43
C VAL A 536 -35.44 -5.26 3.55
N GLU A 537 -34.75 -5.53 2.46
CA GLU A 537 -33.63 -6.46 2.39
C GLU A 537 -32.33 -5.75 2.04
N ASP A 538 -31.20 -6.36 2.37
CA ASP A 538 -29.90 -5.99 1.84
C ASP A 538 -29.94 -6.10 0.30
N LEU A 539 -29.75 -4.99 -0.39
CA LEU A 539 -29.93 -4.93 -1.85
C LEU A 539 -28.83 -5.67 -2.63
N LEU A 540 -27.67 -5.90 -2.01
CA LEU A 540 -26.55 -6.61 -2.62
C LEU A 540 -26.67 -8.12 -2.37
N GLU A 541 -26.96 -8.51 -1.13
CA GLU A 541 -27.07 -9.91 -0.71
C GLU A 541 -28.45 -10.53 -0.95
N GLN A 542 -29.50 -9.72 -1.06
CA GLN A 542 -30.90 -10.14 -1.16
C GLN A 542 -31.31 -11.01 0.03
N LYS A 543 -31.00 -10.52 1.23
CA LYS A 543 -31.27 -11.17 2.52
C LYS A 543 -31.77 -10.15 3.53
N PRO A 544 -32.40 -10.59 4.63
CA PRO A 544 -32.72 -9.69 5.75
C PRO A 544 -31.47 -8.95 6.25
N ILE A 545 -31.60 -7.64 6.49
CA ILE A 545 -30.51 -6.81 7.01
C ILE A 545 -30.22 -7.19 8.46
N THR A 546 -28.99 -7.58 8.77
CA THR A 546 -28.56 -7.93 10.13
C THR A 546 -28.42 -6.69 11.01
N MET A 547 -28.38 -6.85 12.34
CA MET A 547 -28.37 -5.71 13.27
C MET A 547 -27.14 -4.81 13.10
N GLU A 548 -26.01 -5.39 12.72
CA GLU A 548 -24.73 -4.70 12.46
C GLU A 548 -24.80 -3.80 11.22
N HIS A 549 -25.79 -4.01 10.36
CA HIS A 549 -26.01 -3.25 9.13
C HIS A 549 -27.28 -2.38 9.17
N ARG A 550 -27.93 -2.22 10.32
CA ARG A 550 -29.10 -1.34 10.48
C ARG A 550 -28.66 0.03 10.99
N GLY A 551 -28.44 0.96 10.07
CA GLY A 551 -27.98 2.31 10.38
C GLY A 551 -28.92 3.08 11.32
N LEU A 552 -28.36 3.72 12.34
CA LEU A 552 -29.11 4.38 13.43
C LEU A 552 -28.59 5.76 13.82
N LEU A 553 -27.79 6.39 12.96
CA LEU A 553 -27.06 7.63 13.25
C LEU A 553 -27.89 8.71 13.98
N PRO A 554 -29.12 9.10 13.56
CA PRO A 554 -29.85 10.15 14.27
C PRO A 554 -30.16 9.82 15.74
N PHE A 555 -30.34 8.55 16.08
CA PHE A 555 -30.55 8.12 17.47
C PHE A 555 -29.26 8.13 18.28
N ARG A 556 -28.11 7.92 17.64
CA ARG A 556 -26.80 8.14 18.26
C ARG A 556 -26.62 9.61 18.64
N VAL A 557 -26.99 10.53 17.75
CA VAL A 557 -26.99 11.98 18.04
C VAL A 557 -27.92 12.31 19.21
N TRP A 558 -29.12 11.72 19.25
CA TRP A 558 -30.04 11.87 20.39
C TRP A 558 -29.37 11.48 21.71
N GLN A 559 -28.83 10.26 21.79
CA GLN A 559 -28.16 9.74 22.98
C GLN A 559 -27.06 10.68 23.46
N ILE A 560 -26.20 11.15 22.56
CA ILE A 560 -25.08 12.01 22.91
C ILE A 560 -25.55 13.38 23.37
N PHE A 561 -26.55 13.97 22.71
CA PHE A 561 -27.14 15.23 23.14
C PHE A 561 -27.68 15.14 24.57
N ASP A 562 -28.47 14.11 24.89
CA ASP A 562 -29.02 13.91 26.23
C ASP A 562 -27.91 13.80 27.28
N LYS A 563 -26.83 13.07 26.96
CA LYS A 563 -25.66 12.96 27.83
C LYS A 563 -24.90 14.26 27.99
N MET A 564 -24.77 15.06 26.94
CA MET A 564 -24.17 16.40 27.05
C MET A 564 -24.96 17.30 28.01
N VAL A 565 -26.30 17.27 27.96
CA VAL A 565 -27.14 18.00 28.93
C VAL A 565 -26.88 17.52 30.35
N GLU A 566 -26.87 16.20 30.57
CA GLU A 566 -26.62 15.58 31.88
C GLU A 566 -25.25 15.98 32.43
N PHE A 567 -24.19 15.92 31.61
CA PHE A 567 -22.84 16.32 32.01
C PHE A 567 -22.79 17.78 32.47
N VAL A 568 -23.49 18.69 31.79
CA VAL A 568 -23.54 20.09 32.21
C VAL A 568 -24.33 20.27 33.51
N GLN A 569 -25.42 19.54 33.70
CA GLN A 569 -26.20 19.57 34.94
C GLN A 569 -25.39 19.09 36.14
N ASN A 570 -24.58 18.05 35.94
CA ASN A 570 -23.75 17.40 36.95
C ASN A 570 -22.38 18.05 37.17
N ASP A 571 -22.06 19.11 36.41
CA ASP A 571 -20.76 19.80 36.46
C ASP A 571 -19.56 18.95 35.97
N GLU A 572 -19.82 18.01 35.05
CA GLU A 572 -18.83 17.14 34.42
C GLU A 572 -18.32 17.74 33.10
N MET A 573 -17.66 18.89 33.16
CA MET A 573 -17.24 19.64 31.95
C MET A 573 -16.31 18.84 31.03
N ALA A 574 -15.43 18.01 31.61
CA ALA A 574 -14.55 17.13 30.84
C ALA A 574 -15.33 16.15 29.96
N ASN A 575 -16.37 15.52 30.53
CA ASN A 575 -17.23 14.60 29.82
C ASN A 575 -18.06 15.32 28.75
N PHE A 576 -18.51 16.55 29.05
CA PHE A 576 -19.19 17.40 28.07
C PHE A 576 -18.31 17.69 26.85
N VAL A 577 -17.06 18.12 27.04
CA VAL A 577 -16.13 18.41 25.94
C VAL A 577 -15.84 17.16 25.11
N CYS A 578 -15.58 16.02 25.75
CA CYS A 578 -15.35 14.76 25.03
C CYS A 578 -16.59 14.35 24.21
N ALA A 579 -17.78 14.47 24.80
CA ALA A 579 -19.03 14.14 24.13
C ALA A 579 -19.35 15.09 22.96
N ALA A 580 -19.14 16.39 23.17
CA ALA A 580 -19.28 17.42 22.15
C ALA A 580 -18.32 17.18 20.97
N GLY A 581 -17.06 16.85 21.26
CA GLY A 581 -16.05 16.54 20.27
C GLY A 581 -16.40 15.29 19.46
N VAL A 582 -16.77 14.18 20.13
CA VAL A 582 -17.22 12.93 19.52
C VAL A 582 -18.48 13.13 18.67
N LEU A 583 -19.42 13.97 19.10
CA LEU A 583 -20.62 14.30 18.34
C LEU A 583 -20.31 14.86 16.95
N THR A 584 -19.17 15.54 16.79
CA THR A 584 -18.73 16.10 15.52
C THR A 584 -18.66 15.04 14.42
N HIS A 585 -18.20 13.84 14.77
CA HIS A 585 -18.08 12.72 13.85
C HIS A 585 -19.42 12.39 13.20
N TYR A 586 -20.43 12.09 14.01
CA TYR A 586 -21.74 11.67 13.52
C TYR A 586 -22.48 12.79 12.77
N ILE A 587 -22.25 14.06 13.14
CA ILE A 587 -22.75 15.18 12.33
C ILE A 587 -21.98 15.31 11.01
N GLY A 588 -20.68 15.04 10.99
CA GLY A 588 -19.86 14.91 9.79
C GLY A 588 -20.42 13.86 8.83
N ASP A 589 -20.66 12.65 9.32
CA ASP A 589 -21.30 11.56 8.58
C ASP A 589 -22.66 11.98 8.00
N SER A 590 -23.47 12.76 8.75
CA SER A 590 -24.78 13.26 8.29
C SER A 590 -24.69 14.28 7.15
N CYS A 591 -23.52 14.89 6.94
CA CYS A 591 -23.24 15.82 5.85
C CYS A 591 -22.68 15.11 4.61
N GLN A 592 -22.47 13.79 4.69
CA GLN A 592 -21.94 13.00 3.59
C GLN A 592 -23.07 12.25 2.89
N PRO A 593 -23.31 12.53 1.61
CA PRO A 593 -24.45 11.95 0.87
C PRO A 593 -24.39 10.42 0.79
N LEU A 594 -23.18 9.85 0.83
CA LEU A 594 -22.95 8.41 0.69
C LEU A 594 -23.04 7.65 2.02
N HIS A 595 -22.84 8.31 3.17
CA HIS A 595 -23.06 7.70 4.49
C HIS A 595 -24.56 7.62 4.85
N ILE A 596 -25.40 8.37 4.15
CA ILE A 596 -26.84 8.45 4.43
C ILE A 596 -27.70 7.76 3.37
N SER A 597 -27.06 7.03 2.44
CA SER A 597 -27.71 6.42 1.29
C SER A 597 -27.31 4.96 1.12
N TYR A 598 -28.25 4.14 0.64
CA TYR A 598 -27.94 2.75 0.26
C TYR A 598 -26.92 2.66 -0.90
N LEU A 599 -26.67 3.78 -1.61
CA LEU A 599 -25.70 3.90 -2.70
C LEU A 599 -24.26 4.16 -2.21
N HIS A 600 -23.96 3.90 -0.93
CA HIS A 600 -22.73 4.31 -0.24
C HIS A 600 -21.44 4.11 -1.05
N ASP A 601 -21.29 2.99 -1.75
CA ASP A 601 -20.15 2.73 -2.64
C ASP A 601 -20.59 2.17 -3.99
N GLY A 602 -21.69 2.67 -4.56
CA GLY A 602 -22.18 2.27 -5.89
C GLY A 602 -23.63 1.77 -5.88
N ASP A 603 -24.11 1.25 -7.00
CA ASP A 603 -25.47 0.71 -7.14
C ASP A 603 -25.54 -0.79 -6.78
N PRO A 604 -26.02 -1.17 -5.58
CA PRO A 604 -26.15 -2.58 -5.23
C PRO A 604 -27.25 -3.29 -6.05
N LYS A 605 -28.26 -2.56 -6.55
CA LYS A 605 -29.35 -3.13 -7.37
C LYS A 605 -28.85 -3.57 -8.75
N LYS A 606 -27.74 -2.99 -9.23
CA LYS A 606 -27.09 -3.33 -10.50
C LYS A 606 -25.74 -4.01 -10.31
N ALA A 607 -25.57 -4.74 -9.23
CA ALA A 607 -24.30 -5.35 -8.92
C ALA A 607 -23.74 -6.21 -10.07
N THR A 608 -22.44 -6.08 -10.28
CA THR A 608 -21.68 -6.84 -11.27
C THR A 608 -20.95 -8.00 -10.59
N SER A 609 -20.77 -9.08 -11.34
CA SER A 609 -19.89 -10.18 -10.93
C SER A 609 -18.44 -9.75 -11.07
N HIS A 610 -17.74 -9.65 -9.95
CA HIS A 610 -16.31 -9.47 -9.89
C HIS A 610 -15.66 -10.80 -9.49
N THR A 611 -14.93 -11.41 -10.42
CA THR A 611 -14.20 -12.63 -10.14
C THR A 611 -12.98 -12.28 -9.29
N VAL A 612 -13.07 -12.58 -8.01
CA VAL A 612 -11.93 -12.63 -7.12
C VAL A 612 -11.24 -13.97 -7.36
N HIS A 613 -10.06 -13.91 -7.96
CA HIS A 613 -9.22 -15.07 -8.12
C HIS A 613 -8.49 -15.30 -6.79
N HIS A 614 -8.91 -16.33 -6.06
CA HIS A 614 -8.22 -16.76 -4.86
C HIS A 614 -7.00 -17.59 -5.24
N ARG A 615 -5.95 -17.53 -4.41
CA ARG A 615 -4.65 -18.13 -4.76
C ARG A 615 -4.62 -19.66 -4.65
N ASP A 616 -5.67 -20.29 -4.15
CA ASP A 616 -5.88 -21.74 -4.23
C ASP A 616 -6.35 -22.22 -5.63
N GLY A 617 -6.46 -21.29 -6.59
CA GLY A 617 -6.97 -21.56 -7.94
C GLY A 617 -8.49 -21.59 -8.01
N THR A 618 -9.18 -21.35 -6.88
CA THR A 618 -10.61 -21.11 -6.89
C THR A 618 -10.90 -19.68 -7.31
N THR A 619 -11.98 -19.52 -8.05
CA THR A 619 -12.52 -18.23 -8.39
C THR A 619 -13.78 -18.04 -7.57
N ASP A 620 -13.79 -17.03 -6.71
CA ASP A 620 -15.02 -16.58 -6.08
C ASP A 620 -15.58 -15.42 -6.88
N VAL A 621 -16.80 -15.60 -7.34
CA VAL A 621 -17.50 -14.53 -8.02
C VAL A 621 -18.18 -13.70 -6.94
N LYS A 622 -17.49 -12.66 -6.48
CA LYS A 622 -18.09 -11.70 -5.57
C LYS A 622 -19.03 -10.80 -6.35
N ARG A 623 -20.21 -10.59 -5.78
CA ARG A 623 -21.17 -9.62 -6.27
C ARG A 623 -20.77 -8.26 -5.69
N VAL A 624 -20.39 -7.32 -6.55
CA VAL A 624 -19.99 -5.96 -6.12
C VAL A 624 -20.93 -4.91 -6.74
N PRO A 625 -21.25 -3.81 -6.05
CA PRO A 625 -22.07 -2.75 -6.60
C PRO A 625 -21.52 -2.19 -7.92
N LEU A 626 -22.41 -1.82 -8.85
CA LEU A 626 -21.98 -1.12 -10.07
C LEU A 626 -21.48 0.27 -9.69
N GLY A 627 -20.23 0.57 -10.03
CA GLY A 627 -19.60 1.83 -9.65
C GLY A 627 -18.94 1.79 -8.26
N GLN A 628 -18.51 0.61 -7.82
CA GLN A 628 -17.63 0.45 -6.65
C GLN A 628 -16.45 1.44 -6.69
N GLY A 629 -16.12 2.03 -5.54
CA GLY A 629 -15.15 3.11 -5.38
C GLY A 629 -15.73 4.52 -5.55
N LEU A 630 -17.05 4.67 -5.71
CA LEU A 630 -17.73 5.98 -5.71
C LEU A 630 -17.42 6.74 -4.42
N HIS A 631 -17.46 6.04 -3.29
CA HIS A 631 -17.17 6.58 -1.96
C HIS A 631 -15.79 7.23 -1.97
N SER A 632 -14.74 6.41 -2.14
CA SER A 632 -13.35 6.87 -2.15
C SER A 632 -13.07 7.95 -3.23
N ALA A 633 -13.74 7.92 -4.38
CA ALA A 633 -13.54 8.94 -5.41
C ALA A 633 -14.04 10.33 -5.00
N TYR A 634 -15.24 10.41 -4.39
CA TYR A 634 -15.76 11.65 -3.80
C TYR A 634 -14.89 12.06 -2.60
N GLU A 635 -14.52 11.07 -1.80
CA GLU A 635 -14.04 11.28 -0.46
C GLU A 635 -12.52 11.47 -0.40
N ASP A 636 -11.77 10.40 -0.68
CA ASP A 636 -10.31 10.42 -0.68
C ASP A 636 -9.73 11.16 -1.88
N GLY A 637 -10.48 11.17 -2.98
CA GLY A 637 -10.10 11.82 -4.22
C GLY A 637 -10.35 13.32 -4.17
N MET A 638 -11.62 13.73 -4.15
CA MET A 638 -12.02 15.12 -4.35
C MET A 638 -11.81 15.98 -3.09
N VAL A 639 -12.36 15.60 -1.93
CA VAL A 639 -12.28 16.48 -0.75
C VAL A 639 -10.85 16.68 -0.26
N ASN A 640 -10.03 15.64 -0.33
CA ASN A 640 -8.59 15.76 -0.03
C ASN A 640 -7.83 16.66 -1.00
N ALA A 641 -8.28 16.79 -2.25
CA ALA A 641 -7.66 17.71 -3.22
C ALA A 641 -8.05 19.18 -2.96
N HIS A 642 -9.21 19.42 -2.34
CA HIS A 642 -9.81 20.75 -2.18
C HIS A 642 -9.90 21.26 -0.73
N ARG A 643 -9.12 20.68 0.18
CA ARG A 643 -9.09 21.03 1.63
C ARG A 643 -8.99 22.52 1.90
N LYS A 644 -8.15 23.23 1.14
CA LYS A 644 -7.93 24.66 1.32
C LYS A 644 -9.20 25.46 1.03
N ASP A 645 -9.92 25.10 -0.04
CA ASP A 645 -11.14 25.76 -0.44
C ASP A 645 -12.24 25.52 0.61
N ILE A 646 -12.36 24.28 1.07
CA ILE A 646 -13.29 23.85 2.13
C ILE A 646 -13.01 24.60 3.43
N LEU A 647 -11.78 24.52 3.95
CA LEU A 647 -11.38 25.18 5.20
C LEU A 647 -11.61 26.69 5.17
N THR A 648 -11.42 27.32 3.99
CA THR A 648 -11.65 28.75 3.80
C THR A 648 -13.15 29.07 3.80
N ALA A 649 -13.97 28.26 3.14
CA ALA A 649 -15.40 28.47 3.03
C ALA A 649 -16.11 28.28 4.38
N LEU A 650 -15.70 27.30 5.19
CA LEU A 650 -16.31 27.03 6.50
C LEU A 650 -16.09 28.15 7.53
N ARG A 651 -15.16 29.08 7.30
CA ARG A 651 -15.04 30.29 8.13
C ARG A 651 -16.25 31.24 8.01
N LYS A 652 -17.10 31.02 7.00
CA LYS A 652 -18.30 31.81 6.73
C LYS A 652 -19.58 31.18 7.29
N THR A 653 -19.46 30.09 8.04
CA THR A 653 -20.62 29.47 8.70
C THR A 653 -21.28 30.49 9.63
N PRO A 654 -22.61 30.70 9.54
CA PRO A 654 -23.30 31.67 10.36
C PRO A 654 -23.35 31.23 11.82
N ALA A 655 -23.37 32.22 12.72
CA ALA A 655 -23.55 31.97 14.14
C ALA A 655 -24.97 31.49 14.45
N VAL A 656 -25.11 30.70 15.51
CA VAL A 656 -26.40 30.23 16.03
C VAL A 656 -27.28 31.42 16.42
N GLU A 657 -28.55 31.37 16.01
CA GLU A 657 -29.59 32.27 16.48
C GLU A 657 -30.42 31.60 17.60
N ALA A 658 -30.86 32.40 18.58
CA ALA A 658 -31.62 31.88 19.73
C ALA A 658 -32.87 31.03 19.37
N PRO A 659 -33.65 31.33 18.30
CA PRO A 659 -34.79 30.50 17.91
C PRO A 659 -34.43 29.11 17.36
N GLU A 660 -33.18 28.89 16.97
CA GLU A 660 -32.70 27.63 16.38
C GLU A 660 -32.37 26.59 17.46
N ARG A 661 -32.20 27.03 18.71
CA ARG A 661 -31.87 26.15 19.83
C ARG A 661 -32.94 25.09 20.03
N ILE A 662 -32.49 23.87 20.29
CA ILE A 662 -33.33 22.70 20.52
C ILE A 662 -33.39 22.33 22.01
N GLY A 663 -34.45 21.63 22.42
CA GLY A 663 -34.72 21.37 23.84
C GLY A 663 -34.52 19.94 24.31
N SER A 664 -34.33 18.98 23.39
CA SER A 664 -34.28 17.56 23.70
C SER A 664 -33.44 16.78 22.69
N GLY A 665 -32.93 15.61 23.06
CA GLY A 665 -32.23 14.74 22.12
C GLY A 665 -33.14 14.24 20.98
N PHE A 666 -34.45 14.16 21.21
CA PHE A 666 -35.42 13.91 20.13
C PHE A 666 -35.39 15.01 19.08
N ASP A 667 -35.35 16.28 19.50
CA ASP A 667 -35.22 17.41 18.58
C ASP A 667 -33.85 17.40 17.88
N ALA A 668 -32.81 16.88 18.53
CA ALA A 668 -31.49 16.69 17.93
C ALA A 668 -31.54 15.66 16.79
N ALA A 669 -32.11 14.48 17.02
CA ALA A 669 -32.32 13.46 15.98
C ALA A 669 -33.13 14.02 14.81
N LYS A 670 -34.19 14.78 15.10
CA LYS A 670 -35.01 15.41 14.07
C LYS A 670 -34.20 16.41 13.24
N ALA A 671 -33.43 17.28 13.90
CA ALA A 671 -32.58 18.25 13.21
C ALA A 671 -31.49 17.56 12.37
N THR A 672 -30.93 16.44 12.83
CA THR A 672 -30.03 15.59 12.05
C THR A 672 -30.70 15.02 10.81
N ILE A 673 -31.93 14.52 10.89
CA ILE A 673 -32.68 14.05 9.72
C ILE A 673 -32.97 15.20 8.75
N ASP A 674 -33.27 16.41 9.26
CA ASP A 674 -33.46 17.59 8.42
C ASP A 674 -32.15 18.03 7.73
N LEU A 675 -31.00 17.89 8.38
CA LEU A 675 -29.68 18.04 7.76
C LEU A 675 -29.46 17.00 6.66
N MET A 676 -29.73 15.72 6.91
CA MET A 676 -29.61 14.65 5.91
C MET A 676 -30.43 14.97 4.65
N ARG A 677 -31.67 15.48 4.82
CA ARG A 677 -32.50 15.93 3.68
C ARG A 677 -31.83 17.03 2.85
N LYS A 678 -31.27 18.05 3.51
CA LYS A 678 -30.52 19.12 2.83
C LYS A 678 -29.28 18.58 2.12
N THR A 679 -28.57 17.63 2.74
CA THR A 679 -27.43 16.93 2.13
C THR A 679 -27.85 16.22 0.85
N PHE A 680 -28.95 15.46 0.87
CA PHE A 680 -29.50 14.81 -0.34
C PHE A 680 -29.89 15.81 -1.43
N GLU A 681 -30.46 16.96 -1.07
CA GLU A 681 -30.82 18.01 -2.03
C GLU A 681 -29.59 18.65 -2.68
N ALA A 682 -28.55 18.92 -1.90
CA ALA A 682 -27.31 19.52 -2.38
C ALA A 682 -26.42 18.53 -3.14
N LEU A 683 -26.46 17.26 -2.75
CA LEU A 683 -25.57 16.20 -3.22
C LEU A 683 -26.35 14.89 -3.48
N PRO A 684 -27.15 14.81 -4.56
CA PRO A 684 -27.98 13.62 -4.79
C PRO A 684 -27.12 12.38 -5.12
N PRO A 685 -27.13 11.29 -4.32
CA PRO A 685 -26.26 10.13 -4.52
C PRO A 685 -26.44 9.46 -5.89
N ALA A 686 -27.68 9.41 -6.38
CA ALA A 686 -27.98 8.86 -7.70
C ALA A 686 -27.34 9.66 -8.85
N ASP A 687 -27.29 10.99 -8.74
CA ASP A 687 -26.62 11.84 -9.72
C ASP A 687 -25.10 11.67 -9.64
N MET A 688 -24.55 11.64 -8.41
CA MET A 688 -23.12 11.41 -8.17
C MET A 688 -22.65 10.09 -8.78
N LEU A 689 -23.39 9.00 -8.52
CA LEU A 689 -23.12 7.69 -9.10
C LEU A 689 -23.17 7.73 -10.64
N ARG A 690 -24.22 8.32 -11.23
CA ARG A 690 -24.36 8.43 -12.68
C ARG A 690 -23.15 9.14 -13.28
N ASP A 691 -22.74 10.26 -12.68
CA ASP A 691 -21.68 11.09 -13.19
C ASP A 691 -20.30 10.45 -12.98
N TYR A 692 -20.11 9.70 -11.89
CA TYR A 692 -18.94 8.86 -11.65
C TYR A 692 -18.79 7.76 -12.70
N LEU A 693 -19.86 6.98 -12.96
CA LEU A 693 -19.87 5.96 -14.00
C LEU A 693 -19.58 6.55 -15.38
N ALA A 694 -20.13 7.72 -15.68
CA ALA A 694 -19.85 8.43 -16.93
C ALA A 694 -18.40 8.91 -17.01
N ALA A 695 -17.79 9.35 -15.90
CA ALA A 695 -16.39 9.75 -15.86
C ALA A 695 -15.44 8.56 -16.08
N ILE A 696 -15.67 7.44 -15.39
CA ILE A 696 -14.89 6.20 -15.57
C ILE A 696 -14.97 5.73 -17.02
N LYS A 697 -16.18 5.64 -17.59
CA LYS A 697 -16.40 5.19 -18.96
C LYS A 697 -15.67 6.05 -19.99
N ASN A 698 -15.54 7.35 -19.73
CA ASN A 698 -14.89 8.30 -20.63
C ASN A 698 -13.42 8.58 -20.26
N HIS A 699 -12.84 7.83 -19.33
CA HIS A 699 -11.46 8.02 -18.82
C HIS A 699 -11.16 9.46 -18.38
N LYS A 700 -12.14 10.13 -17.74
CA LYS A 700 -11.97 11.48 -17.20
C LYS A 700 -11.41 11.44 -15.78
N ASP A 701 -10.69 12.49 -15.39
CA ASP A 701 -10.28 12.71 -14.00
C ASP A 701 -11.53 12.89 -13.12
N THR A 702 -11.79 11.89 -12.28
CA THR A 702 -12.96 11.85 -11.41
C THR A 702 -12.91 12.94 -10.34
N LYS A 703 -11.71 13.32 -9.84
CA LYS A 703 -11.56 14.31 -8.76
C LYS A 703 -11.95 15.70 -9.25
N ALA A 704 -11.39 16.11 -10.39
CA ALA A 704 -11.71 17.40 -11.01
C ALA A 704 -13.19 17.49 -11.39
N MET A 705 -13.75 16.42 -11.97
CA MET A 705 -15.16 16.35 -12.32
C MET A 705 -16.06 16.48 -11.09
N PHE A 706 -15.74 15.78 -10.00
CA PHE A 706 -16.50 15.86 -8.76
C PHE A 706 -16.48 17.27 -8.18
N TRP A 707 -15.32 17.93 -8.15
CA TRP A 707 -15.24 19.29 -7.61
C TRP A 707 -16.03 20.28 -8.45
N ASP A 708 -15.89 20.24 -9.78
CA ASP A 708 -16.57 21.16 -10.69
C ASP A 708 -18.10 21.08 -10.56
N LYS A 709 -18.65 19.88 -10.30
CA LYS A 709 -20.10 19.66 -10.21
C LYS A 709 -20.64 19.76 -8.79
N TYR A 710 -19.92 19.21 -7.82
CA TYR A 710 -20.42 18.96 -6.47
C TYR A 710 -19.68 19.75 -5.39
N GLY A 711 -18.54 20.38 -5.70
CA GLY A 711 -17.75 21.10 -4.70
C GLY A 711 -18.51 22.21 -3.97
N ALA A 712 -19.38 22.95 -4.67
CA ALA A 712 -20.26 23.93 -4.04
C ALA A 712 -21.30 23.27 -3.10
N GLY A 713 -21.89 22.14 -3.52
CA GLY A 713 -22.81 21.36 -2.69
C GLY A 713 -22.12 20.79 -1.45
N THR A 714 -20.89 20.30 -1.59
CA THR A 714 -20.04 19.80 -0.50
C THR A 714 -19.77 20.90 0.52
N ILE A 715 -19.39 22.10 0.07
CA ILE A 715 -19.19 23.24 0.97
C ILE A 715 -20.48 23.57 1.73
N THR A 716 -21.63 23.63 1.04
CA THR A 716 -22.92 23.91 1.66
C THR A 716 -23.28 22.86 2.72
N ALA A 717 -23.16 21.57 2.38
CA ALA A 717 -23.46 20.49 3.32
C ALA A 717 -22.57 20.55 4.57
N MET A 718 -21.27 20.80 4.41
CA MET A 718 -20.36 20.94 5.54
C MET A 718 -20.61 22.23 6.36
N GLN A 719 -21.06 23.32 5.74
CA GLN A 719 -21.49 24.54 6.44
C GLN A 719 -22.76 24.29 7.27
N ASP A 720 -23.76 23.62 6.69
CA ASP A 720 -24.98 23.23 7.38
C ASP A 720 -24.68 22.29 8.56
N GLY A 721 -23.76 21.34 8.39
CA GLY A 721 -23.25 20.49 9.47
C GLY A 721 -22.55 21.25 10.58
N THR A 722 -21.63 22.15 10.23
CA THR A 722 -20.91 23.00 11.19
C THR A 722 -21.89 23.86 11.99
N HIS A 723 -22.89 24.43 11.32
CA HIS A 723 -23.91 25.23 11.96
C HIS A 723 -24.80 24.39 12.88
N LEU A 724 -25.29 23.23 12.41
CA LEU A 724 -26.09 22.33 13.25
C LEU A 724 -25.30 21.88 14.48
N LEU A 725 -24.04 21.51 14.33
CA LEU A 725 -23.20 21.11 15.45
C LEU A 725 -23.06 22.22 16.50
N ALA A 726 -22.92 23.49 16.07
CA ALA A 726 -22.95 24.65 16.95
C ALA A 726 -24.30 24.78 17.68
N VAL A 727 -25.42 24.60 16.95
CA VAL A 727 -26.76 24.56 17.54
C VAL A 727 -26.84 23.48 18.62
N LEU A 728 -26.34 22.27 18.36
CA LEU A 728 -26.38 21.15 19.31
C LEU A 728 -25.54 21.42 20.57
N TRP A 729 -24.30 21.88 20.42
CA TRP A 729 -23.42 22.21 21.54
C TRP A 729 -24.02 23.32 22.40
N GLU A 730 -24.46 24.41 21.77
CA GLU A 730 -25.07 25.55 22.45
C GLU A 730 -26.36 25.15 23.16
N SER A 731 -27.22 24.38 22.49
CA SER A 731 -28.49 23.92 23.04
C SER A 731 -28.29 23.02 24.26
N ALA A 732 -27.36 22.07 24.19
CA ALA A 732 -27.09 21.18 25.31
C ALA A 732 -26.50 21.94 26.51
N TRP A 733 -25.58 22.87 26.26
CA TRP A 733 -25.00 23.75 27.27
C TRP A 733 -26.06 24.62 27.97
N VAL A 734 -26.93 25.26 27.20
CA VAL A 734 -28.01 26.11 27.73
C VAL A 734 -29.03 25.26 28.50
N ALA A 735 -29.44 24.11 27.97
CA ALA A 735 -30.38 23.19 28.62
C ALA A 735 -29.83 22.64 29.95
N GLY A 736 -28.51 22.43 30.04
CA GLY A 736 -27.85 22.02 31.27
C GLY A 736 -27.57 23.15 32.27
N GLY A 737 -27.83 24.41 31.89
CA GLY A 737 -27.53 25.57 32.72
C GLY A 737 -26.03 25.85 32.82
N GLY A 738 -25.30 25.72 31.71
CA GLY A 738 -23.86 25.98 31.65
C GLY A 738 -23.51 27.43 31.92
N GLU A 739 -24.25 28.39 31.35
CA GLU A 739 -23.97 29.82 31.52
C GLU A 739 -24.31 30.37 32.92
N SER A 740 -25.27 29.75 33.63
CA SER A 740 -25.85 30.29 34.86
C SER A 740 -25.01 30.05 36.11
N LYS A 741 -23.99 29.18 36.05
CA LYS A 741 -23.08 28.87 37.16
C LYS A 741 -21.65 29.24 36.78
N ASP A 742 -20.79 29.38 37.77
CA ASP A 742 -19.35 29.39 37.52
C ASP A 742 -18.92 27.98 37.12
N ARG A 743 -18.24 27.83 35.98
CA ARG A 743 -17.88 26.54 35.38
C ARG A 743 -16.40 26.54 35.06
N ASP A 744 -15.74 25.41 35.27
CA ASP A 744 -14.35 25.26 34.84
C ASP A 744 -14.27 25.20 33.31
N THR A 745 -13.65 26.20 32.71
CA THR A 745 -13.43 26.31 31.26
C THR A 745 -12.03 25.87 30.84
N SER A 746 -11.23 25.34 31.77
CA SER A 746 -9.83 24.98 31.53
C SER A 746 -9.66 23.95 30.41
N ALA A 747 -8.51 24.00 29.75
CA ALA A 747 -8.12 23.00 28.77
C ALA A 747 -7.93 21.63 29.45
N LEU A 748 -8.45 20.58 28.82
CA LEU A 748 -8.23 19.20 29.21
C LEU A 748 -6.84 18.74 28.78
N GLU A 749 -6.25 17.86 29.59
CA GLU A 749 -5.08 17.12 29.17
C GLU A 749 -5.48 15.99 28.19
N PRO A 750 -4.70 15.73 27.13
CA PRO A 750 -4.99 14.67 26.16
C PRO A 750 -5.30 13.30 26.80
N GLN A 751 -4.51 12.91 27.81
CA GLN A 751 -4.71 11.64 28.51
C GLN A 751 -6.06 11.59 29.23
N GLN A 752 -6.49 12.70 29.84
CA GLN A 752 -7.77 12.76 30.54
C GLN A 752 -8.95 12.54 29.56
N ALA A 753 -8.87 13.13 28.36
CA ALA A 753 -9.88 12.94 27.33
C ALA A 753 -9.94 11.49 26.84
N MET A 754 -8.79 10.85 26.64
CA MET A 754 -8.72 9.44 26.24
C MET A 754 -9.23 8.51 27.34
N ASP A 755 -8.90 8.77 28.61
CA ASP A 755 -9.40 7.98 29.76
C ASP A 755 -10.93 8.00 29.85
N ILE A 756 -11.55 9.15 29.56
CA ILE A 756 -13.01 9.29 29.47
C ILE A 756 -13.56 8.43 28.32
N CYS A 757 -12.97 8.56 27.12
CA CYS A 757 -13.43 7.83 25.93
C CYS A 757 -13.19 6.30 26.01
N ALA A 758 -12.19 5.87 26.77
CA ALA A 758 -11.85 4.47 27.01
C ALA A 758 -12.90 3.74 27.85
N SER A 759 -13.69 4.48 28.64
CA SER A 759 -14.75 3.92 29.48
C SER A 759 -15.88 3.33 28.63
N ALA A 760 -16.21 2.06 28.86
CA ALA A 760 -17.33 1.38 28.20
C ALA A 760 -18.70 2.00 28.57
N ASN A 761 -18.78 2.75 29.68
CA ASN A 761 -20.00 3.44 30.10
C ASN A 761 -20.13 4.84 29.47
N PHE A 762 -19.03 5.39 28.93
CA PHE A 762 -19.06 6.69 28.28
C PHE A 762 -19.61 6.53 26.86
N LEU A 763 -20.83 7.00 26.65
CA LEU A 763 -21.53 6.99 25.36
C LEU A 763 -21.51 5.60 24.67
N PRO A 764 -22.00 4.51 25.29
CA PRO A 764 -21.92 3.17 24.71
C PRO A 764 -22.66 3.11 23.37
N SER A 765 -22.07 2.48 22.36
CA SER A 765 -22.73 2.17 21.09
C SER A 765 -23.67 0.99 21.25
N ARG A 766 -24.83 1.08 20.59
CA ARG A 766 -25.91 0.09 20.67
C ARG A 766 -26.44 -0.23 19.28
N SER A 767 -27.13 -1.36 19.18
CA SER A 767 -27.94 -1.69 18.02
C SER A 767 -29.21 -0.81 17.98
N ILE A 768 -29.87 -0.74 16.83
CA ILE A 768 -31.18 -0.06 16.71
C ILE A 768 -32.25 -0.65 17.64
N ALA A 769 -32.14 -1.94 17.99
CA ALA A 769 -33.09 -2.61 18.88
C ALA A 769 -32.96 -2.15 20.34
N ASP A 770 -31.73 -1.83 20.77
CA ASP A 770 -31.40 -1.58 22.17
C ASP A 770 -31.19 -0.09 22.48
N ILE A 771 -30.90 0.75 21.48
CA ILE A 771 -30.55 2.16 21.73
C ILE A 771 -31.68 2.92 22.43
N GLY A 772 -32.94 2.52 22.22
CA GLY A 772 -34.10 3.14 22.88
C GLY A 772 -34.05 3.12 24.42
N GLU A 773 -33.30 2.20 25.02
CA GLU A 773 -33.10 2.16 26.48
C GLU A 773 -32.23 3.31 27.01
N LEU A 774 -31.49 3.98 26.13
CA LEU A 774 -30.56 5.07 26.45
C LEU A 774 -31.10 6.45 26.09
N LEU A 775 -32.27 6.52 25.44
CA LEU A 775 -32.86 7.76 24.97
C LEU A 775 -33.83 8.31 26.03
N SER A 776 -33.81 9.63 26.24
CA SER A 776 -34.83 10.30 27.05
C SER A 776 -36.24 10.15 26.44
N ASP A 777 -37.28 10.41 27.23
CA ASP A 777 -38.66 10.41 26.71
C ASP A 777 -38.88 11.52 25.68
N LYS A 778 -39.70 11.23 24.65
CA LYS A 778 -40.15 12.24 23.68
C LYS A 778 -40.87 13.38 24.41
N PRO A 779 -40.62 14.66 24.05
CA PRO A 779 -41.30 15.79 24.70
C PRO A 779 -42.82 15.66 24.55
N ALA A 780 -43.53 15.69 25.68
CA ALA A 780 -45.00 15.63 25.68
C ALA A 780 -45.57 16.83 24.92
N LYS A 781 -46.59 16.61 24.06
CA LYS A 781 -47.26 17.71 23.34
C LYS A 781 -47.61 18.83 24.33
N PRO A 782 -47.30 20.11 24.03
CA PRO A 782 -47.74 21.21 24.87
C PRO A 782 -49.25 21.13 25.00
N LYS A 783 -49.75 20.98 26.23
CA LYS A 783 -51.19 21.05 26.51
C LYS A 783 -51.66 22.38 25.96
N LYS A 784 -52.52 22.35 24.92
CA LYS A 784 -53.17 23.56 24.39
C LYS A 784 -53.72 24.33 25.57
N SER A 785 -53.13 25.49 25.87
CA SER A 785 -53.67 26.36 26.90
C SER A 785 -55.08 26.71 26.46
N LYS A 786 -56.07 26.32 27.26
CA LYS A 786 -57.41 26.86 27.10
C LYS A 786 -57.27 28.36 27.34
N LYS A 787 -57.40 29.15 26.28
CA LYS A 787 -57.61 30.59 26.38
C LYS A 787 -58.73 30.81 27.42
N LYS A 788 -58.40 31.51 28.51
CA LYS A 788 -59.38 32.18 29.35
C LYS A 788 -59.49 33.61 28.87
#